data_AF-A0A0P6XN46-F1
#
_entry.id   AF-A0A0P6XN46-F1
#
_cell.length_a   1.000
_cell.length_b   1.000
_cell.length_c   1.000
_cell.angle_alpha   90.00
_cell.angle_beta   90.00
_cell.angle_gamma   90.00
#
_symmetry.space_group_name_H-M   'P 1'
#
loop_
_entity.id
_entity.type
_entity.pdbx_description
1 polymer ?
#
loop_
_entity_poly.entity_id
_entity_poly.type
_entity_poly.pdbx_seq_one_letter_code
_entity_poly.pdbx_strand_id
1 'polypeptide(L)'
;MRWLNPCPAAPPCQLAAFSARAIPDAVQLRADFLLPPSRPLPAGQLVLLVDERPGSHLVSPVDLPAGFSSQDWDSAQILTLTADQPPVLRSVGTPTQLAPPQTPSLSGAVSWEFPISADPARLRLQLHWIPSESGSRAEVTDRLSLSDPAPAQAPLLLAFWDTLDARTPAALLRSWDGAHTGPNGTRHGLKHLLSNAAAAQVPLTLLDLKTPQNLQALDFLGQIPNLAALQQAGLLDLADGSKTAPYAAAYALVQSRKLTETYGLPLGNAAFSPLLSGEYDTAFAYLPGATRLVVRRGSQRLIPLPAHPYASKSTALGVDASLLHRLLLSARSPDPYDGVVAGGSLASTAWADADSADLAYLASLPWVKILSIQDLTAFSPVSAPASLCPDLLCTPRPFALRPTSETGQFLPANSAYAALQPSIASQLQSLPANALTDAAWQAFQQAAQPAASYLRQRLQANYLPNLRFLLYAAQWAEAPVSHQDCVQDLDLDGQAECVLSNAHWLLILDPLGARLVTAVFSDGGRPQPVIALPSQFAVGNSDPLDWKYSIGPLADSREIPGAFFHPDEPLEVYTPSLSPNTLALTAPSGRQLTVSLNGTEVVFTLRRAGDGLTRFPLRLAPSACMHSASPFQAQATSLSWIVSPTQAFTLTRSTAQWSFSTSCDSAAYLSQPEDPSRENPPGHYLPFPLAVLDIGYTQILELHLAPSSPFTDLFYYQ
;
A
#
# COMPACT_ATOMS: atom_id res chain seq x y z
N MET A 1 -29.46 2.53 27.33
CA MET A 1 -28.80 3.81 27.62
C MET A 1 -27.31 3.56 27.87
N ARG A 2 -26.43 4.52 27.57
CA ARG A 2 -24.97 4.42 27.70
C ARG A 2 -24.47 5.63 28.50
N TRP A 3 -23.30 5.54 29.09
CA TRP A 3 -22.62 6.63 29.78
C TRP A 3 -21.13 6.52 29.52
N LEU A 4 -20.46 7.67 29.46
CA LEU A 4 -19.04 7.79 29.19
C LEU A 4 -18.35 8.40 30.39
N ASN A 5 -17.22 7.83 30.79
CA ASN A 5 -16.54 8.27 32.00
C ASN A 5 -15.94 9.68 31.84
N PRO A 6 -16.18 10.62 32.77
CA PRO A 6 -15.53 11.91 32.80
C PRO A 6 -14.06 11.78 33.18
N CYS A 7 -13.26 11.24 32.28
CA CYS A 7 -11.83 11.14 32.46
C CYS A 7 -11.16 12.49 32.29
N PRO A 8 -10.33 12.94 33.26
CA PRO A 8 -9.49 14.12 33.11
C PRO A 8 -8.32 13.85 32.15
N ALA A 9 -7.67 14.92 31.68
CA ALA A 9 -6.61 14.87 30.66
C ALA A 9 -5.23 14.34 31.15
N ALA A 10 -5.09 13.83 32.38
CA ALA A 10 -3.82 13.30 32.94
C ALA A 10 -4.10 12.07 33.88
N PRO A 11 -3.15 11.11 34.03
CA PRO A 11 -3.45 9.66 34.04
C PRO A 11 -3.68 8.98 35.41
N PRO A 12 -4.19 7.71 35.43
CA PRO A 12 -4.96 7.03 34.38
C PRO A 12 -6.37 6.65 34.85
N CYS A 13 -7.38 7.10 34.11
CA CYS A 13 -8.69 6.46 34.16
C CYS A 13 -8.63 5.03 33.64
N GLN A 14 -9.33 4.12 34.29
CA GLN A 14 -9.45 2.74 33.88
C GLN A 14 -10.83 2.44 33.28
N LEU A 15 -11.91 3.06 33.77
CA LEU A 15 -13.25 2.83 33.24
C LEU A 15 -13.50 3.75 32.02
N ALA A 16 -13.90 3.18 30.88
CA ALA A 16 -14.20 3.92 29.66
C ALA A 16 -15.67 4.35 29.61
N ALA A 17 -16.55 3.37 29.79
CA ALA A 17 -17.99 3.53 29.59
C ALA A 17 -18.77 2.57 30.48
N PHE A 18 -20.00 2.95 30.77
CA PHE A 18 -20.98 2.10 31.43
C PHE A 18 -22.27 2.12 30.62
N SER A 19 -22.86 0.97 30.36
CA SER A 19 -24.10 0.87 29.59
C SER A 19 -25.11 -0.04 30.27
N ALA A 20 -26.37 0.30 30.09
CA ALA A 20 -27.50 -0.37 30.69
C ALA A 20 -28.62 -0.52 29.66
N ARG A 21 -29.13 -1.73 29.48
CA ARG A 21 -30.19 -2.05 28.52
C ARG A 21 -31.29 -2.82 29.25
N ALA A 22 -32.51 -2.31 29.19
CA ALA A 22 -33.67 -3.05 29.67
C ALA A 22 -33.89 -4.30 28.80
N ILE A 23 -34.08 -5.44 29.47
CA ILE A 23 -34.50 -6.72 28.91
C ILE A 23 -35.74 -7.19 29.67
N PRO A 24 -36.47 -8.23 29.22
CA PRO A 24 -37.59 -8.76 30.01
C PRO A 24 -37.12 -9.11 31.43
N ASP A 25 -37.78 -8.52 32.44
CA ASP A 25 -37.58 -8.76 33.88
C ASP A 25 -36.19 -8.40 34.48
N ALA A 26 -35.30 -7.78 33.70
CA ALA A 26 -33.97 -7.37 34.15
C ALA A 26 -33.40 -6.17 33.38
N VAL A 27 -32.29 -5.63 33.88
CA VAL A 27 -31.43 -4.69 33.17
C VAL A 27 -30.09 -5.36 32.94
N GLN A 28 -29.71 -5.50 31.67
CA GLN A 28 -28.38 -5.93 31.28
C GLN A 28 -27.43 -4.74 31.43
N LEU A 29 -26.38 -4.94 32.23
CA LEU A 29 -25.36 -3.95 32.55
C LEU A 29 -24.04 -4.35 31.92
N ARG A 30 -23.25 -3.36 31.50
CA ARG A 30 -21.92 -3.56 30.94
C ARG A 30 -20.99 -2.41 31.32
N ALA A 31 -19.83 -2.73 31.87
CA ALA A 31 -18.75 -1.80 32.13
C ALA A 31 -17.57 -2.10 31.19
N ASP A 32 -17.14 -1.12 30.41
CA ASP A 32 -16.03 -1.21 29.47
C ASP A 32 -14.80 -0.51 30.07
N PHE A 33 -13.65 -1.18 30.09
CA PHE A 33 -12.38 -0.60 30.56
C PHE A 33 -11.51 -0.12 29.39
N LEU A 34 -10.69 0.93 29.61
CA LEU A 34 -9.72 1.45 28.64
C LEU A 34 -8.48 0.55 28.57
N LEU A 35 -8.66 -0.66 28.05
CA LEU A 35 -7.62 -1.67 27.95
C LEU A 35 -7.41 -2.10 26.49
N PRO A 36 -6.17 -2.11 25.98
CA PRO A 36 -5.85 -2.75 24.72
C PRO A 36 -6.31 -4.22 24.67
N PRO A 37 -6.49 -4.80 23.47
CA PRO A 37 -6.82 -6.21 23.31
C PRO A 37 -5.86 -7.13 24.09
N SER A 38 -6.38 -8.26 24.56
CA SER A 38 -5.63 -9.32 25.28
C SER A 38 -5.05 -8.89 26.64
N ARG A 39 -5.33 -7.69 27.14
CA ARG A 39 -5.02 -7.28 28.52
C ARG A 39 -6.10 -7.83 29.47
N PRO A 40 -5.73 -8.44 30.62
CA PRO A 40 -6.70 -8.85 31.62
C PRO A 40 -7.43 -7.63 32.22
N LEU A 41 -8.64 -7.86 32.71
CA LEU A 41 -9.38 -6.84 33.46
C LEU A 41 -8.57 -6.38 34.68
N PRO A 42 -8.66 -5.10 35.07
CA PRO A 42 -7.94 -4.60 36.22
C PRO A 42 -8.54 -5.18 37.51
N ALA A 43 -7.72 -5.35 38.53
CA ALA A 43 -8.18 -5.79 39.85
C ALA A 43 -8.82 -4.63 40.61
N GLY A 44 -9.96 -4.89 41.25
CA GLY A 44 -10.72 -3.87 41.98
C GLY A 44 -12.18 -4.24 42.19
N GLN A 45 -13.00 -3.24 42.54
CA GLN A 45 -14.43 -3.41 42.80
C GLN A 45 -15.25 -2.44 41.98
N LEU A 46 -16.26 -2.96 41.28
CA LEU A 46 -17.35 -2.19 40.69
C LEU A 46 -18.53 -2.22 41.65
N VAL A 47 -18.95 -1.05 42.13
CA VAL A 47 -20.09 -0.87 43.03
C VAL A 47 -21.19 -0.16 42.26
N LEU A 48 -22.25 -0.88 41.92
CA LEU A 48 -23.47 -0.33 41.35
C LEU A 48 -24.44 0.02 42.47
N LEU A 49 -24.86 1.27 42.53
CA LEU A 49 -25.92 1.76 43.40
C LEU A 49 -27.18 1.93 42.56
N VAL A 50 -28.32 1.46 43.09
CA VAL A 50 -29.61 1.46 42.39
C VAL A 50 -30.69 2.07 43.27
N ASP A 51 -31.47 2.97 42.68
CA ASP A 51 -32.68 3.55 43.24
C ASP A 51 -33.86 3.16 42.33
N GLU A 52 -34.76 2.34 42.88
CA GLU A 52 -35.99 1.85 42.24
C GLU A 52 -37.23 2.64 42.70
N ARG A 53 -37.19 3.25 43.89
CA ARG A 53 -38.31 3.90 44.57
C ARG A 53 -37.82 5.16 45.29
N PRO A 54 -38.35 6.34 44.93
CA PRO A 54 -38.01 7.58 45.61
C PRO A 54 -38.26 7.51 47.13
N GLY A 55 -37.21 7.74 47.93
CA GLY A 55 -37.30 7.85 49.38
C GLY A 55 -37.13 6.55 50.18
N SER A 56 -36.79 5.43 49.52
CA SER A 56 -36.23 4.27 50.24
C SER A 56 -34.73 4.38 50.40
N HIS A 57 -34.21 3.63 51.39
CA HIS A 57 -32.84 3.71 51.84
C HIS A 57 -32.31 2.30 52.13
N LEU A 58 -31.03 2.09 51.88
CA LEU A 58 -30.31 0.88 52.26
C LEU A 58 -30.38 0.71 53.79
N VAL A 59 -30.90 -0.44 54.22
CA VAL A 59 -31.22 -0.73 55.64
C VAL A 59 -29.96 -0.84 56.52
N SER A 60 -28.77 -1.04 55.92
CA SER A 60 -27.49 -1.05 56.65
C SER A 60 -26.30 -0.68 55.74
N PRO A 61 -25.44 0.28 56.11
CA PRO A 61 -24.21 0.62 55.38
C PRO A 61 -23.05 -0.36 55.63
N VAL A 62 -23.22 -1.35 56.52
CA VAL A 62 -22.14 -2.25 57.00
C VAL A 62 -21.51 -3.09 55.87
N ASP A 63 -22.24 -3.30 54.77
CA ASP A 63 -21.79 -4.14 53.65
C ASP A 63 -21.31 -3.34 52.41
N LEU A 64 -21.36 -2.00 52.47
CA LEU A 64 -20.78 -1.14 51.43
C LEU A 64 -19.31 -0.80 51.74
N PRO A 65 -18.46 -0.55 50.73
CA PRO A 65 -17.13 -0.01 50.97
C PRO A 65 -17.17 1.31 51.75
N ALA A 66 -16.10 1.64 52.46
CA ALA A 66 -16.04 2.86 53.25
C ALA A 66 -16.17 4.13 52.37
N GLY A 67 -17.00 5.09 52.79
CA GLY A 67 -17.19 6.38 52.10
C GLY A 67 -18.47 6.52 51.27
N PHE A 68 -19.32 5.50 51.22
CA PHE A 68 -20.60 5.52 50.49
C PHE A 68 -21.77 5.95 51.38
N SER A 69 -22.68 6.79 50.85
CA SER A 69 -23.92 7.18 51.55
C SER A 69 -25.04 6.16 51.29
N SER A 70 -25.67 5.65 52.35
CA SER A 70 -26.81 4.73 52.26
C SER A 70 -28.17 5.43 52.14
N GLN A 71 -28.21 6.78 52.20
CA GLN A 71 -29.45 7.56 52.31
C GLN A 71 -30.13 7.86 50.97
N ASP A 72 -29.54 7.49 49.82
CA ASP A 72 -30.08 7.85 48.50
C ASP A 72 -30.34 6.64 47.59
N TRP A 73 -30.19 5.41 48.11
CA TRP A 73 -30.17 4.19 47.29
C TRP A 73 -30.97 3.06 47.95
N ASP A 74 -31.59 2.22 47.14
CA ASP A 74 -32.44 1.11 47.58
C ASP A 74 -31.68 -0.20 47.67
N SER A 75 -30.79 -0.43 46.71
CA SER A 75 -29.98 -1.64 46.63
C SER A 75 -28.60 -1.33 46.04
N ALA A 76 -27.66 -2.24 46.27
CA ALA A 76 -26.35 -2.19 45.65
C ALA A 76 -25.89 -3.56 45.17
N GLN A 77 -25.12 -3.57 44.08
CA GLN A 77 -24.38 -4.74 43.61
C GLN A 77 -22.88 -4.46 43.64
N ILE A 78 -22.12 -5.39 44.20
CA ILE A 78 -20.66 -5.30 44.29
C ILE A 78 -20.08 -6.43 43.45
N LEU A 79 -19.37 -6.06 42.40
CA LEU A 79 -18.67 -6.95 41.50
C LEU A 79 -17.18 -6.84 41.75
N THR A 80 -16.57 -7.91 42.27
CA THR A 80 -15.14 -7.99 42.54
C THR A 80 -14.42 -8.58 41.34
N LEU A 81 -13.45 -7.83 40.80
CA LEU A 81 -12.58 -8.23 39.71
C LEU A 81 -11.20 -8.59 40.27
N THR A 82 -10.68 -9.75 39.90
CA THR A 82 -9.30 -10.16 40.16
C THR A 82 -8.67 -10.64 38.85
N ALA A 83 -7.35 -10.53 38.73
CA ALA A 83 -6.67 -10.77 37.45
C ALA A 83 -6.86 -12.21 36.93
N ASP A 84 -6.96 -13.20 37.82
CA ASP A 84 -6.92 -14.62 37.47
C ASP A 84 -8.15 -15.44 37.94
N GLN A 85 -9.22 -14.79 38.41
CA GLN A 85 -10.42 -15.50 38.85
C GLN A 85 -11.68 -14.93 38.17
N PRO A 86 -12.72 -15.75 37.98
CA PRO A 86 -13.98 -15.25 37.47
C PRO A 86 -14.54 -14.16 38.39
N PRO A 87 -15.16 -13.12 37.81
CA PRO A 87 -15.71 -12.02 38.58
C PRO A 87 -16.79 -12.50 39.56
N VAL A 88 -16.72 -12.02 40.81
CA VAL A 88 -17.65 -12.42 41.87
C VAL A 88 -18.65 -11.31 42.12
N LEU A 89 -19.94 -11.60 41.93
CA LEU A 89 -21.05 -10.66 42.16
C LEU A 89 -21.73 -10.94 43.50
N ARG A 90 -21.98 -9.87 44.26
CA ARG A 90 -22.74 -9.88 45.51
C ARG A 90 -23.77 -8.76 45.49
N SER A 91 -24.94 -8.97 46.09
CA SER A 91 -25.97 -7.94 46.26
C SER A 91 -26.13 -7.57 47.74
N VAL A 92 -26.33 -6.29 48.00
CA VAL A 92 -26.67 -5.73 49.31
C VAL A 92 -28.08 -5.13 49.22
N GLY A 93 -28.98 -5.52 50.11
CA GLY A 93 -30.40 -5.17 50.06
C GLY A 93 -31.29 -6.39 49.82
N THR A 94 -32.24 -6.29 48.88
CA THR A 94 -33.20 -7.38 48.61
C THR A 94 -32.47 -8.60 47.99
N PRO A 95 -32.67 -9.82 48.50
CA PRO A 95 -32.06 -11.01 47.91
C PRO A 95 -32.70 -11.29 46.55
N THR A 96 -31.89 -11.25 45.51
CA THR A 96 -32.29 -11.64 44.15
C THR A 96 -31.38 -12.75 43.67
N GLN A 97 -31.94 -13.73 42.95
CA GLN A 97 -31.12 -14.72 42.28
C GLN A 97 -30.33 -14.02 41.17
N LEU A 98 -29.01 -14.09 41.24
CA LEU A 98 -28.13 -13.40 40.31
C LEU A 98 -27.56 -14.38 39.29
N ALA A 99 -27.66 -14.02 38.01
CA ALA A 99 -26.89 -14.67 36.97
C ALA A 99 -25.39 -14.38 37.19
N PRO A 100 -24.49 -15.33 36.91
CA PRO A 100 -23.06 -15.09 37.00
C PRO A 100 -22.65 -13.99 35.98
N PRO A 101 -21.77 -13.06 36.37
CA PRO A 101 -21.24 -12.06 35.43
C PRO A 101 -20.48 -12.74 34.30
N GLN A 102 -20.56 -12.14 33.12
CA GLN A 102 -19.89 -12.59 31.91
C GLN A 102 -18.80 -11.59 31.53
N THR A 103 -17.62 -12.09 31.23
CA THR A 103 -16.52 -11.33 30.63
C THR A 103 -16.48 -11.66 29.14
N PRO A 104 -16.99 -10.79 28.25
CA PRO A 104 -16.89 -11.04 26.82
C PRO A 104 -15.41 -11.15 26.43
N SER A 105 -15.08 -12.19 25.67
CA SER A 105 -13.68 -12.60 25.41
C SER A 105 -12.83 -11.56 24.67
N LEU A 106 -13.45 -10.52 24.12
CA LEU A 106 -12.82 -9.59 23.17
C LEU A 106 -13.00 -8.10 23.50
N SER A 107 -13.54 -7.71 24.66
CA SER A 107 -13.97 -6.31 24.85
C SER A 107 -13.36 -5.60 26.05
N GLY A 108 -12.47 -6.24 26.83
CA GLY A 108 -11.98 -5.67 28.09
C GLY A 108 -13.13 -5.18 28.98
N ALA A 109 -14.26 -5.88 28.94
CA ALA A 109 -15.51 -5.47 29.58
C ALA A 109 -16.01 -6.57 30.51
N VAL A 110 -16.90 -6.18 31.41
CA VAL A 110 -17.69 -7.12 32.21
C VAL A 110 -19.16 -6.77 32.09
N SER A 111 -19.99 -7.79 31.93
CA SER A 111 -21.44 -7.67 31.81
C SER A 111 -22.15 -8.52 32.84
N TRP A 112 -23.25 -8.02 33.38
CA TRP A 112 -24.04 -8.73 34.38
C TRP A 112 -25.49 -8.23 34.34
N GLU A 113 -26.38 -8.93 35.03
CA GLU A 113 -27.80 -8.58 35.06
C GLU A 113 -28.22 -8.08 36.44
N PHE A 114 -29.05 -7.05 36.42
CA PHE A 114 -29.77 -6.55 37.58
C PHE A 114 -31.25 -6.88 37.41
N PRO A 115 -31.80 -7.85 38.16
CA PRO A 115 -33.23 -8.18 38.08
C PRO A 115 -34.07 -6.99 38.56
N ILE A 116 -35.16 -6.69 37.87
CA ILE A 116 -36.01 -5.54 38.21
C ILE A 116 -37.43 -5.98 38.47
N SER A 117 -38.04 -5.42 39.51
CA SER A 117 -39.46 -5.61 39.83
C SER A 117 -40.33 -4.40 39.44
N ALA A 118 -39.69 -3.31 39.02
CA ALA A 118 -40.29 -2.02 38.73
C ALA A 118 -40.12 -1.63 37.25
N ASP A 119 -40.84 -0.59 36.83
CA ASP A 119 -40.70 0.02 35.51
C ASP A 119 -39.25 0.50 35.28
N PRO A 120 -38.53 -0.02 34.27
CA PRO A 120 -37.15 0.35 34.00
C PRO A 120 -36.95 1.87 33.81
N ALA A 121 -37.97 2.59 33.33
CA ALA A 121 -37.87 4.04 33.12
C ALA A 121 -37.68 4.84 34.42
N ARG A 122 -37.96 4.25 35.58
CA ARG A 122 -37.81 4.90 36.90
C ARG A 122 -36.47 4.63 37.57
N LEU A 123 -35.70 3.67 37.06
CA LEU A 123 -34.43 3.25 37.65
C LEU A 123 -33.38 4.34 37.53
N ARG A 124 -32.76 4.66 38.67
CA ARG A 124 -31.55 5.49 38.72
C ARG A 124 -30.36 4.62 39.12
N LEU A 125 -29.31 4.70 38.32
CA LEU A 125 -28.09 3.92 38.48
C LEU A 125 -26.90 4.85 38.72
N GLN A 126 -25.98 4.47 39.59
CA GLN A 126 -24.66 5.07 39.67
C GLN A 126 -23.61 3.98 39.86
N LEU A 127 -22.57 4.00 39.05
CA LEU A 127 -21.48 3.04 39.14
C LEU A 127 -20.25 3.71 39.74
N HIS A 128 -19.54 2.97 40.59
CA HIS A 128 -18.27 3.39 41.17
C HIS A 128 -17.24 2.31 40.86
N TRP A 129 -16.10 2.71 40.31
CA TRP A 129 -14.93 1.85 40.14
C TRP A 129 -13.89 2.18 41.20
N ILE A 130 -13.49 1.17 41.97
CA ILE A 130 -12.50 1.27 43.03
C ILE A 130 -11.31 0.37 42.66
N PRO A 131 -10.21 0.93 42.12
CA PRO A 131 -9.01 0.15 41.81
C PRO A 131 -8.41 -0.47 43.08
N SER A 132 -7.85 -1.67 42.99
CA SER A 132 -7.13 -2.29 44.12
C SER A 132 -5.75 -1.67 44.39
N GLU A 133 -5.24 -0.85 43.47
CA GLU A 133 -3.93 -0.20 43.58
C GLU A 133 -3.95 0.92 44.63
N SER A 134 -3.04 0.82 45.62
CA SER A 134 -2.91 1.78 46.72
C SER A 134 -2.71 3.22 46.22
N GLY A 135 -3.56 4.14 46.68
CA GLY A 135 -3.51 5.56 46.32
C GLY A 135 -4.32 5.95 45.08
N SER A 136 -4.95 4.99 44.39
CA SER A 136 -5.85 5.27 43.27
C SER A 136 -7.16 5.92 43.73
N ARG A 137 -7.66 6.89 42.96
CA ARG A 137 -8.96 7.52 43.22
C ARG A 137 -10.08 6.66 42.65
N ALA A 138 -11.20 6.58 43.37
CA ALA A 138 -12.41 5.97 42.84
C ALA A 138 -12.94 6.80 41.65
N GLU A 139 -13.34 6.12 40.58
CA GLU A 139 -13.99 6.72 39.42
C GLU A 139 -15.49 6.55 39.58
N VAL A 140 -16.26 7.63 39.45
CA VAL A 140 -17.68 7.63 39.78
C VAL A 140 -18.48 8.15 38.60
N THR A 141 -19.58 7.47 38.29
CA THR A 141 -20.48 7.91 37.24
C THR A 141 -21.43 9.00 37.69
N ASP A 142 -21.98 9.76 36.74
CA ASP A 142 -23.18 10.54 37.03
C ASP A 142 -24.34 9.60 37.40
N ARG A 143 -25.40 10.16 38.01
CA ARG A 143 -26.64 9.40 38.21
C ARG A 143 -27.36 9.28 36.88
N LEU A 144 -27.69 8.05 36.52
CA LEU A 144 -28.14 7.67 35.19
C LEU A 144 -29.57 7.15 35.21
N SER A 145 -30.42 7.68 34.34
CA SER A 145 -31.75 7.13 34.04
C SER A 145 -31.73 6.26 32.80
N LEU A 146 -32.41 5.12 32.80
CA LEU A 146 -32.65 4.39 31.55
C LEU A 146 -33.44 5.21 30.49
N SER A 147 -34.13 6.28 30.92
CA SER A 147 -34.80 7.26 30.05
C SER A 147 -33.88 8.34 29.48
N ASP A 148 -32.62 8.43 29.91
CA ASP A 148 -31.70 9.45 29.43
C ASP A 148 -31.28 9.17 27.98
N PRO A 149 -31.02 10.22 27.17
CA PRO A 149 -30.54 10.02 25.80
C PRO A 149 -29.21 9.27 25.82
N ALA A 150 -29.04 8.34 24.89
CA ALA A 150 -27.75 7.66 24.76
C ALA A 150 -26.68 8.68 24.32
N PRO A 151 -25.48 8.67 24.93
CA PRO A 151 -24.36 9.49 24.51
C PRO A 151 -23.97 9.17 23.08
N ALA A 152 -23.35 10.17 22.45
CA ALA A 152 -22.74 10.05 21.14
C ALA A 152 -21.68 8.93 21.16
N GLN A 153 -21.57 8.23 20.04
CA GLN A 153 -20.48 7.29 19.82
C GLN A 153 -19.28 8.04 19.26
N ALA A 154 -18.06 7.62 19.62
CA ALA A 154 -16.83 8.09 19.00
C ALA A 154 -16.84 7.74 17.50
N PRO A 155 -16.86 8.72 16.59
CA PRO A 155 -16.73 8.44 15.17
C PRO A 155 -15.28 8.04 14.85
N LEU A 156 -15.09 6.87 14.24
CA LEU A 156 -13.78 6.30 13.90
C LEU A 156 -13.69 5.99 12.41
N LEU A 157 -12.73 6.55 11.70
CA LEU A 157 -12.35 6.15 10.34
C LEU A 157 -11.06 5.32 10.38
N LEU A 158 -11.04 4.19 9.67
CA LEU A 158 -9.85 3.35 9.51
C LEU A 158 -9.28 3.53 8.11
N ALA A 159 -8.09 4.14 8.00
CA ALA A 159 -7.46 4.46 6.72
C ALA A 159 -6.01 3.95 6.65
N PHE A 160 -5.69 3.23 5.57
CA PHE A 160 -4.40 2.56 5.39
C PHE A 160 -3.74 2.92 4.06
N TRP A 161 -2.42 3.11 4.08
CA TRP A 161 -1.56 3.26 2.90
C TRP A 161 -0.38 2.28 3.00
N ASP A 162 0.50 2.24 1.99
CA ASP A 162 1.47 1.16 1.80
C ASP A 162 0.78 -0.21 1.88
N THR A 163 -0.38 -0.30 1.23
CA THR A 163 -1.33 -1.41 1.40
C THR A 163 -0.88 -2.70 0.75
N LEU A 164 -0.12 -2.62 -0.34
CA LEU A 164 0.47 -3.75 -1.06
C LEU A 164 1.74 -3.29 -1.77
N ASP A 165 2.81 -4.09 -1.71
CA ASP A 165 4.04 -3.89 -2.49
C ASP A 165 4.14 -4.98 -3.57
N ALA A 166 3.54 -4.73 -4.73
CA ALA A 166 3.55 -5.66 -5.84
C ALA A 166 4.68 -5.41 -6.85
N ARG A 167 5.84 -4.89 -6.41
CA ARG A 167 6.97 -4.65 -7.33
C ARG A 167 7.52 -5.93 -7.94
N THR A 168 7.57 -7.02 -7.17
CA THR A 168 8.02 -8.36 -7.58
C THR A 168 7.14 -9.43 -6.93
N PRO A 169 7.14 -10.69 -7.42
CA PRO A 169 6.48 -11.81 -6.74
C PRO A 169 6.88 -11.94 -5.26
N ALA A 170 8.15 -11.74 -4.93
CA ALA A 170 8.65 -11.76 -3.56
C ALA A 170 8.02 -10.67 -2.70
N ALA A 171 8.00 -9.43 -3.18
CA ALA A 171 7.40 -8.31 -2.46
C ALA A 171 5.88 -8.49 -2.30
N LEU A 172 5.22 -9.01 -3.35
CA LEU A 172 3.79 -9.31 -3.33
C LEU A 172 3.47 -10.32 -2.24
N LEU A 173 4.17 -11.45 -2.21
CA LEU A 173 3.93 -12.51 -1.23
C LEU A 173 4.11 -12.00 0.21
N ARG A 174 5.18 -11.23 0.45
CA ARG A 174 5.50 -10.63 1.76
C ARG A 174 4.45 -9.61 2.23
N SER A 175 3.88 -8.83 1.32
CA SER A 175 2.87 -7.82 1.63
C SER A 175 1.43 -8.37 1.63
N TRP A 176 1.19 -9.50 0.96
CA TRP A 176 -0.11 -10.17 0.90
C TRP A 176 -0.35 -11.14 2.07
N ASP A 177 0.55 -12.10 2.28
CA ASP A 177 0.49 -13.13 3.33
C ASP A 177 1.90 -13.55 3.75
N GLY A 178 2.66 -12.59 4.26
CA GLY A 178 4.07 -12.74 4.58
C GLY A 178 4.33 -13.42 5.92
N ALA A 179 5.44 -14.15 6.00
CA ALA A 179 5.94 -14.79 7.21
C ALA A 179 7.01 -13.90 7.86
N HIS A 180 6.83 -13.61 9.14
CA HIS A 180 7.71 -12.72 9.92
C HIS A 180 7.87 -11.33 9.28
N THR A 181 6.84 -10.85 8.58
CA THR A 181 6.82 -9.54 7.90
C THR A 181 6.20 -8.45 8.75
N GLY A 182 5.39 -8.82 9.75
CA GLY A 182 4.74 -7.87 10.64
C GLY A 182 5.73 -7.26 11.64
N PRO A 183 5.39 -6.11 12.25
CA PRO A 183 6.25 -5.45 13.23
C PRO A 183 6.54 -6.32 14.47
N ASN A 184 5.68 -7.30 14.75
CA ASN A 184 5.83 -8.25 15.85
C ASN A 184 6.54 -9.56 15.44
N GLY A 185 7.05 -9.66 14.20
CA GLY A 185 7.62 -10.89 13.66
C GLY A 185 6.58 -11.99 13.42
N THR A 186 5.31 -11.63 13.33
CA THR A 186 4.17 -12.53 13.06
C THR A 186 3.94 -12.67 11.56
N ARG A 187 3.00 -13.57 11.20
CA ARG A 187 2.44 -13.62 9.85
C ARG A 187 1.59 -12.36 9.62
N HIS A 188 1.81 -11.66 8.51
CA HIS A 188 1.24 -10.33 8.29
C HIS A 188 1.02 -10.03 6.80
N GLY A 189 -0.04 -9.30 6.49
CA GLY A 189 -0.30 -8.80 5.14
C GLY A 189 -1.75 -8.38 4.88
N LEU A 190 -1.98 -7.79 3.71
CA LEU A 190 -3.29 -7.27 3.31
C LEU A 190 -4.40 -8.32 3.37
N LYS A 191 -4.10 -9.58 3.08
CA LYS A 191 -5.04 -10.70 3.18
C LYS A 191 -5.69 -10.78 4.57
N HIS A 192 -4.89 -10.64 5.62
CA HIS A 192 -5.35 -10.77 7.00
C HIS A 192 -6.19 -9.56 7.42
N LEU A 193 -5.77 -8.35 7.04
CA LEU A 193 -6.58 -7.15 7.28
C LEU A 193 -7.98 -7.26 6.63
N LEU A 194 -8.05 -7.66 5.35
CA LEU A 194 -9.32 -7.82 4.63
C LEU A 194 -10.19 -8.93 5.23
N SER A 195 -9.59 -10.06 5.61
CA SER A 195 -10.31 -11.18 6.23
C SER A 195 -10.86 -10.80 7.60
N ASN A 196 -10.07 -10.10 8.42
CA ASN A 196 -10.47 -9.65 9.75
C ASN A 196 -11.57 -8.57 9.67
N ALA A 197 -11.49 -7.67 8.70
CA ALA A 197 -12.56 -6.69 8.45
C ALA A 197 -13.87 -7.34 8.00
N ALA A 198 -13.79 -8.32 7.10
CA ALA A 198 -14.96 -9.10 6.70
C ALA A 198 -15.58 -9.86 7.87
N ALA A 199 -14.76 -10.54 8.69
CA ALA A 199 -15.22 -11.28 9.85
C ALA A 199 -15.85 -10.39 10.94
N ALA A 200 -15.25 -9.22 11.19
CA ALA A 200 -15.73 -8.26 12.18
C ALA A 200 -16.82 -7.31 11.65
N GLN A 201 -17.15 -7.36 10.35
CA GLN A 201 -18.05 -6.42 9.66
C GLN A 201 -17.63 -4.95 9.85
N VAL A 202 -16.33 -4.70 9.70
CA VAL A 202 -15.72 -3.39 9.91
C VAL A 202 -15.35 -2.75 8.57
N PRO A 203 -15.83 -1.53 8.26
CA PRO A 203 -15.43 -0.82 7.06
C PRO A 203 -13.98 -0.35 7.15
N LEU A 204 -13.24 -0.49 6.04
CA LEU A 204 -11.87 -0.03 5.89
C LEU A 204 -11.73 0.90 4.69
N THR A 205 -10.78 1.82 4.75
CA THR A 205 -10.33 2.60 3.59
C THR A 205 -8.89 2.27 3.22
N LEU A 206 -8.67 1.85 1.97
CA LEU A 206 -7.33 1.64 1.39
C LEU A 206 -7.00 2.80 0.44
N LEU A 207 -5.87 3.46 0.67
CA LEU A 207 -5.56 4.75 0.08
C LEU A 207 -4.73 4.68 -1.21
N ASP A 208 -3.94 3.63 -1.40
CA ASP A 208 -2.97 3.53 -2.50
C ASP A 208 -2.92 2.14 -3.18
N LEU A 209 -4.01 1.37 -3.04
CA LEU A 209 -4.09 0.04 -3.66
C LEU A 209 -4.18 0.11 -5.19
N LYS A 210 -4.74 1.18 -5.73
CA LYS A 210 -5.11 1.32 -7.15
C LYS A 210 -3.96 1.80 -8.04
N THR A 211 -2.84 1.07 -8.02
CA THR A 211 -1.70 1.27 -8.93
C THR A 211 -1.68 0.16 -10.00
N PRO A 212 -1.01 0.37 -11.15
CA PRO A 212 -0.92 -0.65 -12.20
C PRO A 212 -0.39 -1.99 -11.66
N GLN A 213 0.71 -1.96 -10.91
CA GLN A 213 1.37 -3.13 -10.36
C GLN A 213 0.49 -3.86 -9.34
N ASN A 214 -0.13 -3.12 -8.42
CA ASN A 214 -0.94 -3.71 -7.35
C ASN A 214 -2.21 -4.37 -7.88
N LEU A 215 -2.94 -3.72 -8.79
CA LEU A 215 -4.15 -4.30 -9.36
C LEU A 215 -3.85 -5.49 -10.26
N GLN A 216 -2.78 -5.43 -11.05
CA GLN A 216 -2.33 -6.57 -11.85
C GLN A 216 -1.96 -7.77 -10.96
N ALA A 217 -1.24 -7.54 -9.87
CA ALA A 217 -0.88 -8.59 -8.93
C ALA A 217 -2.09 -9.16 -8.20
N LEU A 218 -3.07 -8.34 -7.84
CA LEU A 218 -4.32 -8.80 -7.22
C LEU A 218 -5.17 -9.62 -8.20
N ASP A 219 -5.17 -9.25 -9.48
CA ASP A 219 -5.84 -10.03 -10.53
C ASP A 219 -5.13 -11.37 -10.75
N PHE A 220 -3.79 -11.36 -10.75
CA PHE A 220 -2.98 -12.58 -10.75
C PHE A 220 -3.24 -13.49 -9.52
N LEU A 221 -3.56 -12.91 -8.36
CA LEU A 221 -3.98 -13.65 -7.16
C LEU A 221 -5.48 -14.04 -7.17
N GLY A 222 -6.24 -13.67 -8.20
CA GLY A 222 -7.68 -13.90 -8.31
C GLY A 222 -8.50 -13.12 -7.26
N GLN A 223 -8.00 -11.99 -6.77
CA GLN A 223 -8.60 -11.23 -5.66
C GLN A 223 -9.48 -10.06 -6.10
N ILE A 224 -9.46 -9.66 -7.37
CA ILE A 224 -10.31 -8.57 -7.87
C ILE A 224 -11.80 -8.80 -7.54
N PRO A 225 -12.40 -10.00 -7.74
CA PRO A 225 -13.79 -10.24 -7.35
C PRO A 225 -14.04 -10.11 -5.85
N ASN A 226 -13.09 -10.52 -5.01
CA ASN A 226 -13.21 -10.40 -3.55
C ASN A 226 -13.19 -8.93 -3.11
N LEU A 227 -12.33 -8.10 -3.72
CA LEU A 227 -12.31 -6.66 -3.45
C LEU A 227 -13.64 -6.02 -3.85
N ALA A 228 -14.17 -6.35 -5.04
CA ALA A 228 -15.46 -5.85 -5.51
C ALA A 228 -16.60 -6.25 -4.56
N ALA A 229 -16.61 -7.49 -4.06
CA ALA A 229 -17.60 -7.96 -3.10
C ALA A 229 -17.54 -7.20 -1.77
N LEU A 230 -16.35 -6.92 -1.25
CA LEU A 230 -16.18 -6.11 -0.03
C LEU A 230 -16.63 -4.66 -0.22
N GLN A 231 -16.37 -4.06 -1.39
CA GLN A 231 -16.88 -2.71 -1.71
C GLN A 231 -18.41 -2.70 -1.79
N GLN A 232 -19.01 -3.69 -2.44
CA GLN A 232 -20.47 -3.82 -2.55
C GLN A 232 -21.14 -4.04 -1.18
N ALA A 233 -20.46 -4.73 -0.26
CA ALA A 233 -20.91 -4.91 1.12
C ALA A 233 -20.72 -3.66 2.00
N GLY A 234 -20.11 -2.58 1.48
CA GLY A 234 -19.79 -1.39 2.26
C GLY A 234 -18.69 -1.59 3.30
N LEU A 235 -17.87 -2.64 3.15
CA LEU A 235 -16.77 -2.98 4.06
C LEU A 235 -15.41 -2.46 3.57
N LEU A 236 -15.34 -2.00 2.33
CA LEU A 236 -14.11 -1.53 1.72
C LEU A 236 -14.37 -0.28 0.88
N ASP A 237 -13.64 0.78 1.18
CA ASP A 237 -13.52 1.98 0.35
C ASP A 237 -12.11 2.00 -0.26
N LEU A 238 -12.03 2.22 -1.57
CA LEU A 238 -10.76 2.36 -2.29
C LEU A 238 -10.62 3.80 -2.79
N ALA A 239 -9.69 4.55 -2.22
CA ALA A 239 -9.38 5.89 -2.70
C ALA A 239 -8.61 5.83 -4.04
N ASP A 240 -8.78 6.85 -4.87
CA ASP A 240 -7.92 7.05 -6.03
C ASP A 240 -6.61 7.65 -5.52
N GLY A 241 -5.47 7.03 -5.80
CA GLY A 241 -4.26 7.50 -5.14
C GLY A 241 -2.97 6.78 -5.50
N SER A 242 -1.87 7.50 -5.27
CA SER A 242 -0.52 7.00 -5.37
C SER A 242 0.42 7.92 -4.59
N LYS A 243 1.34 7.33 -3.83
CA LYS A 243 2.46 8.05 -3.25
C LYS A 243 3.49 8.32 -4.33
N THR A 244 3.40 9.50 -4.95
CA THR A 244 4.27 9.92 -6.06
C THR A 244 4.86 11.31 -5.82
N ALA A 245 5.70 11.82 -6.73
CA ALA A 245 6.14 13.21 -6.69
C ALA A 245 4.95 14.16 -6.99
N PRO A 246 4.90 15.39 -6.40
CA PRO A 246 3.80 16.34 -6.63
C PRO A 246 3.52 16.61 -8.11
N TYR A 247 4.56 16.62 -8.94
CA TYR A 247 4.46 16.87 -10.39
C TYR A 247 3.76 15.74 -11.17
N ALA A 248 3.68 14.53 -10.60
CA ALA A 248 3.02 13.36 -11.19
C ALA A 248 1.65 13.07 -10.57
N ALA A 249 1.22 13.85 -9.56
CA ALA A 249 0.03 13.58 -8.77
C ALA A 249 -1.26 13.51 -9.63
N ALA A 250 -1.45 14.49 -10.52
CA ALA A 250 -2.63 14.55 -11.40
C ALA A 250 -2.68 13.34 -12.36
N TYR A 251 -1.57 13.02 -13.00
CA TYR A 251 -1.47 11.86 -13.88
C TYR A 251 -1.74 10.55 -13.13
N ALA A 252 -1.13 10.37 -11.96
CA ALA A 252 -1.30 9.16 -11.16
C ALA A 252 -2.76 8.92 -10.76
N LEU A 253 -3.49 10.00 -10.42
CA LEU A 253 -4.92 9.93 -10.10
C LEU A 253 -5.79 9.56 -11.31
N VAL A 254 -5.52 10.15 -12.48
CA VAL A 254 -6.21 9.80 -13.72
C VAL A 254 -6.00 8.32 -14.06
N GLN A 255 -4.76 7.83 -13.95
CA GLN A 255 -4.46 6.41 -14.18
C GLN A 255 -5.13 5.50 -13.15
N SER A 256 -5.13 5.89 -11.87
CA SER A 256 -5.82 5.14 -10.81
C SER A 256 -7.31 4.91 -11.13
N ARG A 257 -8.00 5.95 -11.63
CA ARG A 257 -9.39 5.85 -12.11
C ARG A 257 -9.55 4.95 -13.33
N LYS A 258 -8.72 5.16 -14.37
CA LYS A 258 -8.74 4.34 -15.60
C LYS A 258 -8.56 2.86 -15.30
N LEU A 259 -7.66 2.52 -14.38
CA LEU A 259 -7.45 1.15 -13.95
C LEU A 259 -8.64 0.60 -13.18
N THR A 260 -9.23 1.39 -12.29
CA THR A 260 -10.43 1.00 -11.54
C THR A 260 -11.55 0.53 -12.49
N GLU A 261 -11.80 1.30 -13.56
CA GLU A 261 -12.76 0.93 -14.60
C GLU A 261 -12.35 -0.33 -15.36
N THR A 262 -11.07 -0.45 -15.70
CA THR A 262 -10.53 -1.61 -16.44
C THR A 262 -10.70 -2.92 -15.67
N TYR A 263 -10.53 -2.90 -14.35
CA TYR A 263 -10.70 -4.07 -13.47
C TYR A 263 -12.14 -4.22 -12.92
N GLY A 264 -13.10 -3.40 -13.39
CA GLY A 264 -14.50 -3.50 -12.98
C GLY A 264 -14.77 -3.16 -11.52
N LEU A 265 -13.89 -2.40 -10.87
CA LEU A 265 -14.06 -1.94 -9.49
C LEU A 265 -14.92 -0.66 -9.46
N PRO A 266 -15.70 -0.42 -8.38
CA PRO A 266 -16.36 0.86 -8.17
C PRO A 266 -15.39 2.04 -8.07
N LEU A 267 -15.72 3.15 -8.72
CA LEU A 267 -14.95 4.40 -8.64
C LEU A 267 -14.92 4.96 -7.21
N GLY A 268 -13.75 5.49 -6.82
CA GLY A 268 -13.56 6.14 -5.53
C GLY A 268 -13.97 7.61 -5.59
N ASN A 269 -14.50 8.14 -4.48
CA ASN A 269 -14.88 9.56 -4.37
C ASN A 269 -13.87 10.40 -3.58
N ALA A 270 -12.73 9.82 -3.19
CA ALA A 270 -11.68 10.49 -2.43
C ALA A 270 -10.31 10.24 -3.06
N ALA A 271 -9.43 11.25 -3.03
CA ALA A 271 -8.06 11.15 -3.48
C ALA A 271 -7.06 10.97 -2.32
N PHE A 272 -5.97 10.23 -2.57
CA PHE A 272 -4.77 10.19 -1.74
C PHE A 272 -3.53 10.38 -2.62
N SER A 273 -3.06 11.63 -2.72
CA SER A 273 -1.97 12.03 -3.60
C SER A 273 -1.45 13.41 -3.17
N PRO A 274 -0.18 13.78 -3.42
CA PRO A 274 0.36 15.09 -3.03
C PRO A 274 -0.11 16.20 -3.97
N LEU A 275 -1.42 16.46 -3.92
CA LEU A 275 -2.10 17.48 -4.72
C LEU A 275 -1.71 18.89 -4.25
N LEU A 276 -1.37 19.73 -5.22
CA LEU A 276 -1.13 21.16 -5.01
C LEU A 276 -2.44 21.96 -4.98
N SER A 277 -3.46 21.50 -5.73
CA SER A 277 -4.74 22.20 -5.94
C SER A 277 -5.95 21.27 -5.72
N GLY A 278 -7.15 21.86 -5.71
CA GLY A 278 -8.42 21.19 -5.39
C GLY A 278 -9.04 20.37 -6.52
N GLU A 279 -8.26 19.60 -7.28
CA GLU A 279 -8.74 18.79 -8.43
C GLU A 279 -9.73 17.68 -8.04
N TYR A 280 -9.85 17.38 -6.75
CA TYR A 280 -10.79 16.43 -6.18
C TYR A 280 -11.66 17.09 -5.12
N ASP A 281 -12.95 16.79 -5.12
CA ASP A 281 -13.89 17.32 -4.11
C ASP A 281 -13.57 16.83 -2.70
N THR A 282 -13.06 15.61 -2.57
CA THR A 282 -12.61 15.04 -1.29
C THR A 282 -11.21 14.46 -1.44
N ALA A 283 -10.32 14.77 -0.49
CA ALA A 283 -8.96 14.23 -0.48
C ALA A 283 -8.46 13.97 0.94
N PHE A 284 -7.59 12.99 1.10
CA PHE A 284 -6.84 12.77 2.32
C PHE A 284 -5.66 13.73 2.40
N ALA A 285 -5.41 14.27 3.58
CA ALA A 285 -4.34 15.24 3.82
C ALA A 285 -3.68 15.02 5.18
N TYR A 286 -2.37 15.27 5.28
CA TYR A 286 -1.70 15.30 6.56
C TYR A 286 -2.03 16.61 7.30
N LEU A 287 -2.85 16.50 8.34
CA LEU A 287 -3.38 17.63 9.11
C LEU A 287 -3.08 17.41 10.60
N PRO A 288 -1.83 17.66 11.06
CA PRO A 288 -1.45 17.38 12.43
C PRO A 288 -2.29 18.21 13.41
N GLY A 289 -2.87 17.54 14.41
CA GLY A 289 -3.70 18.18 15.43
C GLY A 289 -5.16 18.44 15.03
N ALA A 290 -5.60 18.01 13.84
CA ALA A 290 -7.02 18.07 13.48
C ALA A 290 -7.85 17.10 14.35
N THR A 291 -8.91 17.61 14.98
CA THR A 291 -9.90 16.82 15.74
C THR A 291 -11.14 16.46 14.93
N ARG A 292 -11.47 17.27 13.91
CA ARG A 292 -12.60 17.01 13.01
C ARG A 292 -12.20 16.05 11.88
N LEU A 293 -13.11 15.13 11.57
CA LEU A 293 -12.92 14.16 10.47
C LEU A 293 -13.00 14.79 9.07
N VAL A 294 -13.62 15.96 8.96
CA VAL A 294 -13.74 16.68 7.68
C VAL A 294 -13.46 18.16 7.90
N VAL A 295 -12.45 18.67 7.20
CA VAL A 295 -12.16 20.11 7.10
C VAL A 295 -12.27 20.56 5.63
N ARG A 296 -12.18 21.85 5.35
CA ARG A 296 -12.25 22.42 3.99
C ARG A 296 -11.07 23.31 3.68
N ARG A 297 -10.57 23.22 2.44
CA ARG A 297 -9.63 24.15 1.81
C ARG A 297 -10.27 24.67 0.53
N GLY A 298 -10.79 25.89 0.56
CA GLY A 298 -11.67 26.38 -0.51
C GLY A 298 -12.94 25.54 -0.59
N SER A 299 -13.25 24.99 -1.76
CA SER A 299 -14.37 24.05 -1.99
C SER A 299 -14.03 22.59 -1.68
N GLN A 300 -12.75 22.24 -1.55
CA GLN A 300 -12.30 20.86 -1.35
C GLN A 300 -12.46 20.43 0.12
N ARG A 301 -13.05 19.26 0.35
CA ARG A 301 -13.14 18.57 1.64
C ARG A 301 -11.85 17.78 1.87
N LEU A 302 -11.28 17.91 3.06
CA LEU A 302 -10.06 17.22 3.45
C LEU A 302 -10.35 16.29 4.63
N ILE A 303 -9.88 15.05 4.52
CA ILE A 303 -9.93 14.02 5.56
C ILE A 303 -8.52 13.92 6.17
N PRO A 304 -8.34 14.07 7.49
CA PRO A 304 -7.03 14.01 8.11
C PRO A 304 -6.44 12.60 8.06
N LEU A 305 -5.13 12.50 7.83
CA LEU A 305 -4.39 11.25 7.96
C LEU A 305 -4.07 10.95 9.44
N PRO A 306 -4.07 9.68 9.87
CA PRO A 306 -3.74 9.27 11.23
C PRO A 306 -2.27 9.53 11.61
N ALA A 307 -1.38 9.59 10.63
CA ALA A 307 0.05 9.85 10.80
C ALA A 307 0.66 10.45 9.52
N HIS A 308 1.92 10.87 9.58
CA HIS A 308 2.64 11.40 8.43
C HIS A 308 2.92 10.26 7.42
N PRO A 309 2.51 10.37 6.14
CA PRO A 309 2.56 9.25 5.18
C PRO A 309 3.98 8.82 4.78
N TYR A 310 4.98 9.67 5.04
CA TYR A 310 6.40 9.40 4.78
C TYR A 310 7.24 9.19 6.06
N ALA A 311 6.60 8.98 7.22
CA ALA A 311 7.33 8.67 8.45
C ALA A 311 8.05 7.31 8.33
N SER A 312 9.32 7.25 8.76
CA SER A 312 10.13 6.04 8.70
C SER A 312 9.88 5.04 9.83
N LYS A 313 9.10 5.43 10.84
CA LYS A 313 8.69 4.59 11.96
C LYS A 313 7.21 4.80 12.23
N SER A 314 6.46 3.69 12.39
CA SER A 314 5.12 3.78 12.95
C SER A 314 5.20 4.07 14.44
N THR A 315 4.33 4.96 14.92
CA THR A 315 4.10 5.18 16.34
C THR A 315 2.92 4.36 16.87
N ALA A 316 2.13 3.73 16.00
CA ALA A 316 0.95 2.94 16.36
C ALA A 316 1.12 1.50 15.86
N LEU A 317 1.16 0.54 16.79
CA LEU A 317 1.22 -0.88 16.45
C LEU A 317 -0.17 -1.48 16.20
N GLY A 318 -1.27 -0.78 16.47
CA GLY A 318 -2.63 -1.34 16.42
C GLY A 318 -3.55 -0.57 17.37
N VAL A 319 -4.48 -1.27 18.02
CA VAL A 319 -5.29 -0.70 19.12
C VAL A 319 -4.45 -0.61 20.40
N ASP A 320 -4.11 0.62 20.79
CA ASP A 320 -3.37 0.90 22.01
C ASP A 320 -4.12 1.87 22.95
N ALA A 321 -3.55 2.12 24.14
CA ALA A 321 -4.13 3.01 25.13
C ALA A 321 -4.27 4.46 24.62
N SER A 322 -3.38 4.90 23.71
CA SER A 322 -3.42 6.25 23.13
C SER A 322 -4.62 6.39 22.18
N LEU A 323 -4.87 5.39 21.33
CA LEU A 323 -6.04 5.33 20.46
C LEU A 323 -7.33 5.31 21.28
N LEU A 324 -7.42 4.44 22.29
CA LEU A 324 -8.61 4.34 23.15
C LEU A 324 -8.90 5.64 23.89
N HIS A 325 -7.85 6.32 24.37
CA HIS A 325 -8.01 7.62 25.00
C HIS A 325 -8.52 8.68 24.02
N ARG A 326 -7.98 8.75 22.79
CA ARG A 326 -8.48 9.67 21.75
C ARG A 326 -9.93 9.38 21.38
N LEU A 327 -10.32 8.10 21.28
CA LEU A 327 -11.71 7.71 21.03
C LEU A 327 -12.62 8.17 22.17
N LEU A 328 -12.23 7.97 23.43
CA LEU A 328 -13.02 8.41 24.57
C LEU A 328 -13.19 9.94 24.60
N LEU A 329 -12.13 10.70 24.29
CA LEU A 329 -12.20 12.16 24.17
C LEU A 329 -13.16 12.58 23.05
N SER A 330 -13.12 11.90 21.90
CA SER A 330 -14.03 12.15 20.78
C SER A 330 -15.49 11.84 21.12
N ALA A 331 -15.77 10.71 21.79
CA ALA A 331 -17.14 10.36 22.21
C ALA A 331 -17.77 11.40 23.14
N ARG A 332 -16.93 12.16 23.87
CA ARG A 332 -17.33 13.22 24.79
C ARG A 332 -17.29 14.61 24.18
N SER A 333 -16.88 14.76 22.93
CA SER A 333 -16.84 16.07 22.30
C SER A 333 -18.27 16.64 22.21
N PRO A 334 -18.47 17.92 22.56
CA PRO A 334 -19.74 18.59 22.28
C PRO A 334 -19.98 18.79 20.77
N ASP A 335 -18.94 18.64 19.95
CA ASP A 335 -19.01 18.73 18.50
C ASP A 335 -19.20 17.32 17.89
N PRO A 336 -20.36 17.02 17.28
CA PRO A 336 -20.65 15.69 16.72
C PRO A 336 -19.80 15.36 15.49
N TYR A 337 -19.02 16.31 14.97
CA TYR A 337 -18.12 16.10 13.83
C TYR A 337 -16.66 15.86 14.23
N ASP A 338 -16.33 15.95 15.52
CA ASP A 338 -15.04 15.49 16.04
C ASP A 338 -14.97 13.97 16.02
N GLY A 339 -13.83 13.44 15.58
CA GLY A 339 -13.63 12.00 15.43
C GLY A 339 -12.17 11.63 15.41
N VAL A 340 -11.92 10.33 15.26
CA VAL A 340 -10.57 9.78 15.21
C VAL A 340 -10.35 9.11 13.87
N VAL A 341 -9.22 9.40 13.23
CA VAL A 341 -8.70 8.57 12.16
C VAL A 341 -7.60 7.70 12.73
N ALA A 342 -7.70 6.39 12.51
CA ALA A 342 -6.70 5.40 12.87
C ALA A 342 -6.30 4.57 11.64
N GLY A 343 -5.35 3.64 11.83
CA GLY A 343 -4.67 2.95 10.74
C GLY A 343 -3.26 3.50 10.55
N GLY A 344 -2.83 3.69 9.30
CA GLY A 344 -1.47 4.13 8.99
C GLY A 344 -0.85 3.44 7.78
N SER A 345 0.49 3.37 7.76
CA SER A 345 1.22 2.54 6.81
C SER A 345 1.03 1.07 7.20
N LEU A 346 0.26 0.32 6.42
CA LEU A 346 -0.10 -1.08 6.72
C LEU A 346 1.15 -1.92 6.96
N ALA A 347 2.15 -1.77 6.10
CA ALA A 347 3.44 -2.45 6.17
C ALA A 347 4.23 -2.23 7.49
N SER A 348 3.86 -1.25 8.32
CA SER A 348 4.58 -0.89 9.55
C SER A 348 3.74 -0.99 10.83
N THR A 349 2.51 -1.53 10.73
CA THR A 349 1.54 -1.61 11.83
C THR A 349 1.08 -3.05 12.02
N ALA A 350 0.59 -3.45 13.20
CA ALA A 350 0.11 -4.82 13.45
C ALA A 350 -1.38 -5.02 13.08
N TRP A 351 -2.02 -4.04 12.41
CA TRP A 351 -3.41 -4.16 11.96
C TRP A 351 -3.61 -5.34 10.99
N ALA A 352 -2.57 -5.72 10.25
CA ALA A 352 -2.57 -6.82 9.30
C ALA A 352 -1.90 -8.10 9.85
N ASP A 353 -1.63 -8.19 11.16
CA ASP A 353 -1.18 -9.44 11.77
C ASP A 353 -2.31 -10.49 11.67
N ALA A 354 -1.94 -11.73 11.33
CA ALA A 354 -2.90 -12.83 11.15
C ALA A 354 -3.74 -13.10 12.40
N ASP A 355 -3.13 -12.95 13.58
CA ASP A 355 -3.77 -13.18 14.88
C ASP A 355 -4.34 -11.88 15.51
N SER A 356 -4.41 -10.79 14.74
CA SER A 356 -4.90 -9.51 15.26
C SER A 356 -6.38 -9.57 15.62
N ALA A 357 -6.71 -9.19 16.87
CA ALA A 357 -8.08 -9.06 17.35
C ALA A 357 -8.59 -7.61 17.30
N ASP A 358 -7.81 -6.67 16.77
CA ASP A 358 -8.04 -5.22 16.88
C ASP A 358 -9.38 -4.78 16.29
N LEU A 359 -9.71 -5.25 15.08
CA LEU A 359 -10.97 -4.87 14.41
C LEU A 359 -12.20 -5.43 15.13
N ALA A 360 -12.13 -6.70 15.55
CA ALA A 360 -13.20 -7.33 16.33
C ALA A 360 -13.38 -6.66 17.70
N TYR A 361 -12.26 -6.30 18.36
CA TYR A 361 -12.27 -5.54 19.60
C TYR A 361 -12.98 -4.20 19.42
N LEU A 362 -12.59 -3.39 18.42
CA LEU A 362 -13.22 -2.08 18.15
C LEU A 362 -14.72 -2.21 17.83
N ALA A 363 -15.09 -3.20 17.01
CA ALA A 363 -16.49 -3.47 16.68
C ALA A 363 -17.32 -3.88 17.91
N SER A 364 -16.68 -4.49 18.92
CA SER A 364 -17.34 -4.89 20.17
C SER A 364 -17.64 -3.72 21.11
N LEU A 365 -17.03 -2.55 20.91
CA LEU A 365 -17.18 -1.39 21.77
C LEU A 365 -18.47 -0.62 21.43
N PRO A 366 -19.49 -0.62 22.31
CA PRO A 366 -20.79 -0.03 22.00
C PRO A 366 -20.73 1.49 21.89
N TRP A 367 -19.67 2.13 22.37
CA TRP A 367 -19.46 3.57 22.36
C TRP A 367 -18.59 4.06 21.20
N VAL A 368 -18.15 3.17 20.30
CA VAL A 368 -17.43 3.51 19.06
C VAL A 368 -18.38 3.31 17.87
N LYS A 369 -18.31 4.20 16.88
CA LYS A 369 -18.98 4.05 15.59
C LYS A 369 -17.91 4.10 14.50
N ILE A 370 -17.64 2.95 13.89
CA ILE A 370 -16.70 2.87 12.77
C ILE A 370 -17.43 3.34 11.49
N LEU A 371 -16.77 4.20 10.73
CA LEU A 371 -17.33 4.92 9.59
C LEU A 371 -16.69 4.44 8.28
N SER A 372 -17.50 4.49 7.21
CA SER A 372 -17.05 4.51 5.82
C SER A 372 -16.76 5.94 5.35
N ILE A 373 -16.16 6.10 4.18
CA ILE A 373 -16.05 7.42 3.53
C ILE A 373 -17.44 8.02 3.24
N GLN A 374 -18.41 7.19 2.87
CA GLN A 374 -19.76 7.65 2.56
C GLN A 374 -20.43 8.33 3.76
N ASP A 375 -20.20 7.83 4.98
CA ASP A 375 -20.70 8.43 6.22
C ASP A 375 -20.20 9.87 6.41
N LEU A 376 -18.99 10.18 5.94
CA LEU A 376 -18.38 11.50 6.06
C LEU A 376 -19.09 12.56 5.23
N THR A 377 -19.90 12.18 4.24
CA THR A 377 -20.66 13.15 3.43
C THR A 377 -21.59 14.02 4.29
N ALA A 378 -22.14 13.45 5.37
CA ALA A 378 -23.00 14.13 6.34
C ALA A 378 -22.24 15.06 7.31
N PHE A 379 -20.90 15.01 7.34
CA PHE A 379 -20.09 15.79 8.27
C PHE A 379 -19.84 17.21 7.75
N SER A 380 -20.36 18.21 8.44
CA SER A 380 -20.18 19.62 8.04
C SER A 380 -18.72 20.06 8.21
N PRO A 381 -18.04 20.53 7.14
CA PRO A 381 -16.62 20.85 7.20
C PRO A 381 -16.36 22.21 7.86
N VAL A 382 -15.24 22.34 8.57
CA VAL A 382 -14.66 23.62 9.03
C VAL A 382 -13.46 23.99 8.21
N SER A 383 -13.10 25.28 8.19
CA SER A 383 -11.87 25.72 7.52
C SER A 383 -10.66 24.96 8.06
N ALA A 384 -9.81 24.49 7.14
CA ALA A 384 -8.55 23.82 7.47
C ALA A 384 -7.61 24.77 8.23
N PRO A 385 -6.65 24.24 9.01
CA PRO A 385 -5.63 25.04 9.68
C PRO A 385 -4.86 25.95 8.70
N ALA A 386 -4.43 27.13 9.17
CA ALA A 386 -3.84 28.17 8.33
C ALA A 386 -2.48 27.77 7.68
N SER A 387 -1.70 26.91 8.32
CA SER A 387 -0.42 26.41 7.78
C SER A 387 -0.57 24.99 7.25
N LEU A 388 -0.87 24.85 5.97
CA LEU A 388 -0.76 23.57 5.26
C LEU A 388 0.65 23.45 4.67
N CYS A 389 1.09 22.21 4.49
CA CYS A 389 2.26 21.92 3.69
C CYS A 389 2.07 22.37 2.22
N PRO A 390 3.16 22.45 1.44
CA PRO A 390 3.08 22.80 0.02
C PRO A 390 2.14 21.90 -0.80
N ASP A 391 1.99 20.65 -0.40
CA ASP A 391 1.07 19.66 -0.95
C ASP A 391 0.30 18.93 0.16
N LEU A 392 -0.79 18.25 -0.19
CA LEU A 392 -1.66 17.57 0.79
C LEU A 392 -0.98 16.49 1.63
N LEU A 393 0.10 15.86 1.15
CA LEU A 393 0.78 14.78 1.87
C LEU A 393 2.06 15.22 2.59
N CYS A 394 2.40 16.52 2.53
CA CYS A 394 3.65 17.06 3.07
C CYS A 394 4.89 16.33 2.51
N THR A 395 4.98 16.27 1.19
CA THR A 395 6.00 15.49 0.51
C THR A 395 7.41 15.96 0.87
N PRO A 396 8.32 15.05 1.30
CA PRO A 396 9.69 15.43 1.63
C PRO A 396 10.41 15.98 0.41
N ARG A 397 11.22 17.03 0.60
CA ARG A 397 12.03 17.58 -0.49
C ARG A 397 13.12 16.59 -0.90
N PRO A 398 13.35 16.39 -2.21
CA PRO A 398 14.44 15.54 -2.67
C PRO A 398 15.80 16.12 -2.28
N PHE A 399 16.77 15.26 -1.99
CA PHE A 399 18.15 15.66 -1.76
C PHE A 399 18.78 16.16 -3.08
N ALA A 400 19.71 17.10 -2.97
CA ALA A 400 20.51 17.58 -4.10
C ALA A 400 21.60 16.55 -4.47
N LEU A 401 21.19 15.42 -5.05
CA LEU A 401 22.07 14.32 -5.43
C LEU A 401 22.46 14.45 -6.90
N ARG A 402 23.76 14.36 -7.18
CA ARG A 402 24.25 14.18 -8.55
C ARG A 402 24.32 12.69 -8.88
N PRO A 403 23.61 12.20 -9.92
CA PRO A 403 23.75 10.83 -10.39
C PRO A 403 25.20 10.52 -10.78
N THR A 404 25.55 9.25 -10.81
CA THR A 404 26.82 8.79 -11.41
C THR A 404 26.56 7.93 -12.64
N SER A 405 27.49 7.95 -13.58
CA SER A 405 27.52 7.02 -14.71
C SER A 405 27.93 5.64 -14.21
N GLU A 406 27.82 4.65 -15.09
CA GLU A 406 28.24 3.28 -14.78
C GLU A 406 29.75 3.14 -14.60
N THR A 407 30.53 4.05 -15.19
CA THR A 407 31.98 4.17 -14.98
C THR A 407 32.35 4.96 -13.72
N GLY A 408 31.35 5.46 -12.99
CA GLY A 408 31.49 6.14 -11.71
C GLY A 408 31.78 7.64 -11.78
N GLN A 409 31.62 8.25 -12.95
CA GLN A 409 31.74 9.71 -13.10
C GLN A 409 30.46 10.41 -12.69
N PHE A 410 30.56 11.57 -12.05
CA PHE A 410 29.36 12.36 -11.73
C PHE A 410 28.80 13.02 -12.98
N LEU A 411 27.50 12.83 -13.21
CA LEU A 411 26.80 13.51 -14.31
C LEU A 411 26.77 15.03 -14.10
N PRO A 412 26.58 15.83 -15.17
CA PRO A 412 26.54 17.30 -15.13
C PRO A 412 25.61 17.88 -14.05
N ALA A 413 25.87 19.12 -13.60
CA ALA A 413 25.11 19.69 -12.47
C ALA A 413 23.59 19.85 -12.73
N ASN A 414 23.20 20.03 -13.99
CA ASN A 414 21.79 20.11 -14.42
C ASN A 414 21.07 18.74 -14.43
N SER A 415 21.77 17.62 -14.25
CA SER A 415 21.17 16.30 -14.04
C SER A 415 20.93 15.96 -12.56
N ALA A 416 21.21 16.90 -11.65
CA ALA A 416 20.95 16.69 -10.22
C ALA A 416 19.49 16.30 -9.98
N TYR A 417 19.27 15.28 -9.16
CA TYR A 417 17.99 14.61 -8.95
C TYR A 417 16.82 15.56 -8.68
N ALA A 418 17.01 16.49 -7.72
CA ALA A 418 16.00 17.48 -7.36
C ALA A 418 15.63 18.44 -8.51
N ALA A 419 16.57 18.76 -9.41
CA ALA A 419 16.35 19.65 -10.56
C ALA A 419 15.80 18.88 -11.78
N LEU A 420 16.21 17.63 -11.95
CA LEU A 420 15.84 16.80 -13.09
C LEU A 420 14.37 16.33 -13.02
N GLN A 421 13.85 16.04 -11.82
CA GLN A 421 12.46 15.63 -11.63
C GLN A 421 11.43 16.56 -12.30
N PRO A 422 11.37 17.88 -11.99
CA PRO A 422 10.40 18.77 -12.63
C PRO A 422 10.66 18.95 -14.14
N SER A 423 11.90 18.84 -14.59
CA SER A 423 12.23 18.92 -16.03
C SER A 423 11.67 17.73 -16.83
N ILE A 424 11.82 16.51 -16.29
CA ILE A 424 11.24 15.30 -16.90
C ILE A 424 9.71 15.34 -16.82
N ALA A 425 9.14 15.74 -15.69
CA ALA A 425 7.69 15.86 -15.54
C ALA A 425 7.07 16.83 -16.57
N SER A 426 7.71 17.97 -16.82
CA SER A 426 7.28 18.92 -17.85
C SER A 426 7.30 18.29 -19.26
N GLN A 427 8.37 17.56 -19.60
CA GLN A 427 8.46 16.86 -20.89
C GLN A 427 7.36 15.80 -21.02
N LEU A 428 7.12 15.01 -19.98
CA LEU A 428 6.06 14.00 -19.95
C LEU A 428 4.66 14.60 -20.16
N GLN A 429 4.40 15.80 -19.63
CA GLN A 429 3.13 16.51 -19.84
C GLN A 429 2.93 16.98 -21.29
N SER A 430 4.01 17.20 -22.04
CA SER A 430 3.95 17.60 -23.45
C SER A 430 3.90 16.44 -24.44
N LEU A 431 4.09 15.20 -23.98
CA LEU A 431 4.11 14.03 -24.86
C LEU A 431 2.70 13.62 -25.34
N PRO A 432 2.60 12.99 -26.53
CA PRO A 432 1.34 12.41 -27.01
C PRO A 432 0.81 11.32 -26.07
N ALA A 433 -0.50 11.15 -26.01
CA ALA A 433 -1.11 10.02 -25.30
C ALA A 433 -0.92 8.71 -26.08
N ASN A 434 0.01 7.86 -25.63
CA ASN A 434 0.25 6.52 -26.16
C ASN A 434 0.89 5.60 -25.11
N ALA A 435 1.12 4.33 -25.44
CA ALA A 435 1.66 3.34 -24.50
C ALA A 435 3.10 3.63 -24.04
N LEU A 436 3.90 4.38 -24.82
CA LEU A 436 5.24 4.80 -24.42
C LEU A 436 5.20 5.94 -23.40
N THR A 437 4.32 6.92 -23.59
CA THR A 437 4.07 7.98 -22.61
C THR A 437 3.54 7.41 -21.31
N ASP A 438 2.63 6.44 -21.38
CA ASP A 438 2.15 5.72 -20.19
C ASP A 438 3.30 4.99 -19.48
N ALA A 439 4.19 4.31 -20.22
CA ALA A 439 5.36 3.65 -19.67
C ALA A 439 6.38 4.63 -19.07
N ALA A 440 6.61 5.78 -19.72
CA ALA A 440 7.52 6.82 -19.25
C ALA A 440 7.03 7.44 -17.94
N TRP A 441 5.73 7.69 -17.82
CA TRP A 441 5.13 8.12 -16.56
C TRP A 441 5.19 7.05 -15.46
N GLN A 442 5.01 5.78 -15.79
CA GLN A 442 5.16 4.69 -14.82
C GLN A 442 6.59 4.62 -14.29
N ALA A 443 7.59 4.65 -15.18
CA ALA A 443 9.00 4.70 -14.80
C ALA A 443 9.33 5.95 -13.97
N PHE A 444 8.76 7.11 -14.31
CA PHE A 444 8.91 8.35 -13.53
C PHE A 444 8.36 8.22 -12.12
N GLN A 445 7.19 7.62 -11.95
CA GLN A 445 6.61 7.43 -10.62
C GLN A 445 7.51 6.54 -9.74
N GLN A 446 8.16 5.52 -10.31
CA GLN A 446 9.10 4.66 -9.57
C GLN A 446 10.40 5.40 -9.22
N ALA A 447 11.00 6.06 -10.21
CA ALA A 447 12.28 6.77 -10.06
C ALA A 447 12.15 8.07 -9.26
N ALA A 448 10.97 8.69 -9.16
CA ALA A 448 10.73 9.94 -8.43
C ALA A 448 9.89 9.75 -7.16
N GLN A 449 9.57 8.50 -6.78
CA GLN A 449 8.78 8.22 -5.58
C GLN A 449 9.44 8.86 -4.34
N PRO A 450 8.73 9.70 -3.56
CA PRO A 450 9.34 10.34 -2.40
C PRO A 450 9.75 9.31 -1.34
N ALA A 451 10.96 9.44 -0.81
CA ALA A 451 11.50 8.55 0.22
C ALA A 451 12.28 9.36 1.27
N ALA A 452 12.15 9.02 2.55
CA ALA A 452 12.96 9.64 3.61
C ALA A 452 14.43 9.15 3.60
N SER A 453 14.69 7.96 3.04
CA SER A 453 16.03 7.36 3.00
C SER A 453 16.92 8.02 1.95
N TYR A 454 18.08 8.54 2.37
CA TYR A 454 19.12 9.06 1.50
C TYR A 454 19.60 8.00 0.49
N LEU A 455 19.82 6.77 0.95
CA LEU A 455 20.31 5.67 0.11
C LEU A 455 19.29 5.29 -0.97
N ARG A 456 17.99 5.27 -0.62
CA ARG A 456 16.91 5.04 -1.59
C ARG A 456 16.88 6.14 -2.66
N GLN A 457 16.95 7.41 -2.24
CA GLN A 457 16.99 8.54 -3.19
C GLN A 457 18.26 8.53 -4.06
N ARG A 458 19.39 8.06 -3.53
CA ARG A 458 20.63 7.91 -4.31
C ARG A 458 20.48 6.88 -5.42
N LEU A 459 19.84 5.75 -5.14
CA LEU A 459 19.55 4.74 -6.16
C LEU A 459 18.56 5.29 -7.21
N GLN A 460 17.48 5.94 -6.78
CA GLN A 460 16.53 6.62 -7.65
C GLN A 460 17.20 7.67 -8.57
N ALA A 461 18.13 8.46 -8.03
CA ALA A 461 18.87 9.44 -8.79
C ALA A 461 19.69 8.82 -9.93
N ASN A 462 20.24 7.62 -9.71
CA ASN A 462 20.99 6.91 -10.74
C ASN A 462 20.10 6.35 -11.88
N TYR A 463 18.82 6.10 -11.64
CA TYR A 463 17.89 5.62 -12.67
C TYR A 463 17.15 6.72 -13.42
N LEU A 464 16.94 7.88 -12.78
CA LEU A 464 16.13 8.95 -13.35
C LEU A 464 16.59 9.41 -14.76
N PRO A 465 17.89 9.47 -15.10
CA PRO A 465 18.32 9.86 -16.43
C PRO A 465 17.89 8.88 -17.54
N ASN A 466 17.86 7.57 -17.27
CA ASN A 466 17.48 6.54 -18.25
C ASN A 466 16.02 6.68 -18.76
N LEU A 467 15.17 7.43 -18.07
CA LEU A 467 13.81 7.72 -18.56
C LEU A 467 13.81 8.50 -19.87
N ARG A 468 14.90 9.20 -20.17
CA ARG A 468 15.04 9.97 -21.41
C ARG A 468 15.00 9.10 -22.66
N PHE A 469 15.36 7.82 -22.57
CA PHE A 469 15.15 6.85 -23.65
C PHE A 469 13.67 6.68 -23.99
N LEU A 470 12.79 6.60 -22.99
CA LEU A 470 11.34 6.52 -23.20
C LEU A 470 10.76 7.85 -23.70
N LEU A 471 11.29 8.99 -23.25
CA LEU A 471 10.88 10.31 -23.76
C LEU A 471 11.20 10.44 -25.26
N TYR A 472 12.43 10.06 -25.65
CA TYR A 472 12.85 10.05 -27.05
C TYR A 472 11.96 9.13 -27.88
N ALA A 473 11.69 7.92 -27.37
CA ALA A 473 10.85 6.95 -28.06
C ALA A 473 9.41 7.43 -28.24
N ALA A 474 8.83 8.07 -27.22
CA ALA A 474 7.47 8.62 -27.28
C ALA A 474 7.34 9.72 -28.34
N GLN A 475 8.37 10.56 -28.52
CA GLN A 475 8.43 11.59 -29.57
C GLN A 475 8.57 10.96 -30.96
N TRP A 476 9.49 10.01 -31.13
CA TRP A 476 9.66 9.29 -32.39
C TRP A 476 8.36 8.63 -32.86
N ALA A 477 7.56 8.09 -31.92
CA ALA A 477 6.33 7.40 -32.27
C ALA A 477 5.23 8.28 -32.89
N GLU A 478 5.30 9.61 -32.77
CA GLU A 478 4.36 10.53 -33.45
C GLU A 478 4.58 10.58 -34.96
N ALA A 479 5.84 10.51 -35.36
CA ALA A 479 6.26 10.54 -36.76
C ALA A 479 7.47 9.61 -36.95
N PRO A 480 7.24 8.29 -37.05
CA PRO A 480 8.32 7.33 -37.27
C PRO A 480 9.09 7.66 -38.54
N VAL A 481 10.39 7.93 -38.37
CA VAL A 481 11.31 8.27 -39.47
C VAL A 481 12.52 7.37 -39.43
N SER A 482 13.11 7.13 -40.60
CA SER A 482 14.42 6.51 -40.69
C SER A 482 15.49 7.47 -40.19
N HIS A 483 16.19 7.07 -39.15
CA HIS A 483 17.27 7.84 -38.53
C HIS A 483 18.38 6.90 -38.07
N GLN A 484 19.63 7.31 -38.27
CA GLN A 484 20.81 6.53 -37.91
C GLN A 484 21.99 7.43 -37.55
N ASP A 485 22.33 7.52 -36.27
CA ASP A 485 23.51 8.23 -35.78
C ASP A 485 23.99 7.70 -34.42
N CYS A 486 25.12 8.21 -33.94
CA CYS A 486 25.67 7.94 -32.60
C CYS A 486 26.22 9.23 -31.99
N VAL A 487 25.39 10.28 -31.90
CA VAL A 487 25.85 11.64 -31.56
C VAL A 487 25.11 12.26 -30.39
N GLN A 488 24.01 11.66 -29.92
CA GLN A 488 23.18 12.21 -28.86
C GLN A 488 23.46 11.48 -27.56
N ASP A 489 23.82 12.24 -26.53
CA ASP A 489 23.88 11.79 -25.14
C ASP A 489 22.48 11.93 -24.53
N LEU A 490 21.70 10.85 -24.59
CA LEU A 490 20.30 10.81 -24.18
C LEU A 490 20.19 10.69 -22.66
N ASP A 491 21.04 9.92 -21.97
CA ASP A 491 20.99 9.73 -20.51
C ASP A 491 21.90 10.68 -19.72
N LEU A 492 22.62 11.57 -20.40
CA LEU A 492 23.45 12.64 -19.85
C LEU A 492 24.70 12.12 -19.12
N ASP A 493 25.14 10.89 -19.39
CA ASP A 493 26.32 10.28 -18.78
C ASP A 493 27.66 10.76 -19.39
N GLY A 494 27.60 11.52 -20.48
CA GLY A 494 28.74 12.05 -21.22
C GLY A 494 29.17 11.18 -22.41
N GLN A 495 28.49 10.06 -22.66
CA GLN A 495 28.65 9.21 -23.83
C GLN A 495 27.43 9.37 -24.76
N ALA A 496 27.63 9.16 -26.05
CA ALA A 496 26.54 9.26 -27.01
C ALA A 496 25.94 7.87 -27.29
N GLU A 497 24.62 7.78 -27.26
CA GLU A 497 23.89 6.60 -27.71
C GLU A 497 23.81 6.55 -29.23
N CYS A 498 23.75 5.33 -29.74
CA CYS A 498 23.46 5.04 -31.13
C CYS A 498 21.95 4.83 -31.34
N VAL A 499 21.35 5.65 -32.18
CA VAL A 499 19.95 5.49 -32.60
C VAL A 499 19.90 4.87 -33.98
N LEU A 500 19.11 3.81 -34.15
CA LEU A 500 18.82 3.18 -35.44
C LEU A 500 17.31 2.97 -35.56
N SER A 501 16.69 3.56 -36.58
CA SER A 501 15.23 3.51 -36.76
C SER A 501 14.78 3.48 -38.22
N ASN A 502 13.54 3.05 -38.43
CA ASN A 502 12.82 3.12 -39.70
C ASN A 502 11.32 3.43 -39.43
N ALA A 503 10.45 3.20 -40.40
CA ALA A 503 9.01 3.46 -40.25
C ALA A 503 8.30 2.59 -39.18
N HIS A 504 8.93 1.51 -38.73
CA HIS A 504 8.36 0.53 -37.82
C HIS A 504 9.14 0.36 -36.52
N TRP A 505 10.47 0.49 -36.57
CA TRP A 505 11.35 0.21 -35.45
C TRP A 505 12.12 1.44 -35.01
N LEU A 506 12.28 1.58 -33.70
CA LEU A 506 13.27 2.41 -33.06
C LEU A 506 14.12 1.54 -32.13
N LEU A 507 15.42 1.59 -32.34
CA LEU A 507 16.43 0.92 -31.52
C LEU A 507 17.38 1.99 -30.98
N ILE A 508 17.59 1.99 -29.67
CA ILE A 508 18.58 2.83 -29.00
C ILE A 508 19.60 1.89 -28.35
N LEU A 509 20.87 2.04 -28.75
CA LEU A 509 21.97 1.23 -28.27
C LEU A 509 23.00 2.08 -27.55
N ASP A 510 23.45 1.59 -26.40
CA ASP A 510 24.58 2.14 -25.68
C ASP A 510 25.88 1.45 -26.15
N PRO A 511 26.86 2.21 -26.69
CA PRO A 511 28.17 1.68 -27.05
C PRO A 511 28.94 1.08 -25.87
N LEU A 512 28.68 1.52 -24.64
CA LEU A 512 29.18 0.85 -23.44
C LEU A 512 28.42 -0.48 -23.27
N GLY A 513 29.15 -1.59 -23.28
CA GLY A 513 28.61 -2.94 -23.21
C GLY A 513 27.87 -3.44 -24.46
N ALA A 514 27.76 -2.63 -25.53
CA ALA A 514 26.96 -2.91 -26.73
C ALA A 514 25.51 -3.30 -26.41
N ARG A 515 24.86 -2.52 -25.55
CA ARG A 515 23.55 -2.85 -24.98
C ARG A 515 22.43 -2.20 -25.78
N LEU A 516 21.38 -2.96 -26.07
CA LEU A 516 20.14 -2.43 -26.62
C LEU A 516 19.25 -1.98 -25.46
N VAL A 517 19.28 -0.68 -25.15
CA VAL A 517 18.60 -0.09 -23.97
C VAL A 517 17.10 0.13 -24.22
N THR A 518 16.70 0.32 -25.47
CA THR A 518 15.29 0.49 -25.86
C THR A 518 15.05 -0.07 -27.26
N ALA A 519 14.00 -0.87 -27.41
CA ALA A 519 13.48 -1.30 -28.69
C ALA A 519 11.97 -1.10 -28.73
N VAL A 520 11.49 -0.33 -29.70
CA VAL A 520 10.08 -0.01 -29.88
C VAL A 520 9.67 -0.38 -31.28
N PHE A 521 8.53 -1.05 -31.37
CA PHE A 521 7.83 -1.31 -32.62
C PHE A 521 6.57 -0.46 -32.69
N SER A 522 6.30 0.14 -33.84
CA SER A 522 5.07 0.88 -34.13
C SER A 522 4.39 0.33 -35.38
N ASP A 523 3.14 -0.08 -35.21
CA ASP A 523 2.27 -0.49 -36.31
C ASP A 523 1.02 0.40 -36.32
N GLY A 524 0.80 1.10 -37.43
CA GLY A 524 -0.35 2.01 -37.59
C GLY A 524 -0.47 3.07 -36.49
N GLY A 525 0.66 3.59 -35.96
CA GLY A 525 0.67 4.58 -34.89
C GLY A 525 0.40 4.01 -33.48
N ARG A 526 0.51 2.68 -33.29
CA ARG A 526 0.39 2.01 -32.00
C ARG A 526 1.77 1.52 -31.52
N PRO A 527 2.57 2.39 -30.88
CA PRO A 527 3.88 2.00 -30.42
C PRO A 527 3.79 1.05 -29.22
N GLN A 528 4.64 0.03 -29.18
CA GLN A 528 4.86 -0.81 -28.00
C GLN A 528 6.36 -1.04 -27.78
N PRO A 529 6.85 -0.89 -26.54
CA PRO A 529 8.21 -1.28 -26.20
C PRO A 529 8.31 -2.80 -26.07
N VAL A 530 9.30 -3.37 -26.75
CA VAL A 530 9.57 -4.81 -26.78
C VAL A 530 10.57 -5.19 -25.68
N ILE A 531 11.55 -4.31 -25.45
CA ILE A 531 12.56 -4.40 -24.41
C ILE A 531 12.27 -3.31 -23.37
N ALA A 532 12.37 -3.66 -22.10
CA ALA A 532 12.14 -2.73 -21.00
C ALA A 532 13.09 -3.03 -19.83
N LEU A 533 13.69 -2.00 -19.23
CA LEU A 533 14.65 -2.15 -18.14
C LEU A 533 13.92 -2.49 -16.82
N PRO A 534 14.49 -3.31 -15.91
CA PRO A 534 13.89 -3.57 -14.59
C PRO A 534 13.57 -2.30 -13.79
N SER A 535 14.48 -1.33 -13.82
CA SER A 535 14.31 -0.01 -13.20
C SER A 535 13.09 0.80 -13.69
N GLN A 536 12.51 0.48 -14.85
CA GLN A 536 11.27 1.12 -15.33
C GLN A 536 10.04 0.68 -14.53
N PHE A 537 10.08 -0.49 -13.88
CA PHE A 537 8.95 -1.07 -13.15
C PHE A 537 9.13 -1.03 -11.64
N ALA A 538 10.37 -1.14 -11.17
CA ALA A 538 10.69 -1.14 -9.76
C ALA A 538 12.14 -0.67 -9.51
N VAL A 539 12.31 0.20 -8.51
CA VAL A 539 13.62 0.62 -8.02
C VAL A 539 14.07 -0.31 -6.90
N GLY A 540 15.34 -0.72 -6.88
CA GLY A 540 15.96 -1.46 -5.77
C GLY A 540 15.32 -2.83 -5.55
N ASN A 541 15.59 -3.75 -6.47
CA ASN A 541 15.08 -5.12 -6.48
C ASN A 541 16.05 -6.11 -5.81
N SER A 542 17.34 -5.78 -5.68
CA SER A 542 18.29 -6.56 -4.87
C SER A 542 18.31 -6.14 -3.40
N ASP A 543 19.11 -6.86 -2.60
CA ASP A 543 19.36 -6.50 -1.20
C ASP A 543 20.05 -5.12 -1.12
N PRO A 544 19.52 -4.17 -0.34
CA PRO A 544 20.16 -2.86 -0.13
C PRO A 544 21.63 -2.91 0.34
N LEU A 545 22.07 -4.00 0.96
CA LEU A 545 23.46 -4.22 1.36
C LEU A 545 24.39 -4.47 0.17
N ASP A 546 23.86 -4.96 -0.95
CA ASP A 546 24.62 -5.21 -2.17
C ASP A 546 24.71 -3.97 -3.08
N TRP A 547 24.02 -2.88 -2.73
CA TRP A 547 23.94 -1.69 -3.59
C TRP A 547 25.26 -0.93 -3.68
N LYS A 548 25.72 -0.69 -4.91
CA LYS A 548 26.95 0.02 -5.24
C LYS A 548 26.65 1.39 -5.84
N TYR A 549 26.26 2.35 -4.99
CA TYR A 549 25.76 3.68 -5.38
C TYR A 549 26.69 4.55 -6.25
N SER A 550 27.95 4.16 -6.42
CA SER A 550 28.93 4.87 -7.24
C SER A 550 28.86 4.51 -8.71
N ILE A 551 28.22 3.42 -9.12
CA ILE A 551 28.26 2.92 -10.52
C ILE A 551 26.91 3.07 -11.25
N GLY A 552 26.23 4.19 -11.06
CA GLY A 552 25.05 4.54 -11.85
C GLY A 552 23.93 3.50 -11.77
N PRO A 553 23.24 3.19 -12.88
CA PRO A 553 22.17 2.18 -12.94
C PRO A 553 22.60 0.78 -12.45
N LEU A 554 23.88 0.41 -12.63
CA LEU A 554 24.45 -0.85 -12.12
C LEU A 554 24.62 -0.88 -10.59
N ALA A 555 24.20 0.18 -9.89
CA ALA A 555 24.21 0.20 -8.43
C ALA A 555 23.37 -0.93 -7.83
N ASP A 556 22.30 -1.37 -8.49
CA ASP A 556 21.55 -2.57 -8.13
C ASP A 556 22.07 -3.77 -8.93
N SER A 557 22.52 -4.82 -8.23
CA SER A 557 23.01 -6.06 -8.84
C SER A 557 21.97 -6.84 -9.65
N ARG A 558 20.67 -6.53 -9.51
CA ARG A 558 19.58 -7.13 -10.29
C ARG A 558 19.13 -6.25 -11.47
N GLU A 559 19.75 -5.09 -11.68
CA GLU A 559 19.49 -4.32 -12.88
C GLU A 559 20.04 -5.04 -14.12
N ILE A 560 19.26 -5.01 -15.20
CA ILE A 560 19.69 -5.48 -16.52
C ILE A 560 19.61 -4.25 -17.44
N PRO A 561 20.73 -3.55 -17.68
CA PRO A 561 20.75 -2.23 -18.32
C PRO A 561 20.50 -2.25 -19.83
N GLY A 562 19.92 -3.33 -20.37
CA GLY A 562 19.58 -3.48 -21.78
C GLY A 562 19.70 -4.93 -22.24
N ALA A 563 19.18 -5.22 -23.45
CA ALA A 563 19.48 -6.47 -24.11
C ALA A 563 20.94 -6.52 -24.57
N PHE A 564 21.42 -7.73 -24.82
CA PHE A 564 22.82 -8.04 -25.09
C PHE A 564 23.77 -7.94 -23.89
N PHE A 565 23.25 -7.65 -22.70
CA PHE A 565 24.03 -7.48 -21.48
C PHE A 565 24.86 -8.73 -21.15
N HIS A 566 26.15 -8.52 -20.88
CA HIS A 566 27.08 -9.56 -20.44
C HIS A 566 27.40 -9.37 -18.95
N PRO A 567 27.03 -10.32 -18.07
CA PRO A 567 27.16 -10.13 -16.62
C PRO A 567 28.61 -9.96 -16.15
N ASP A 568 29.56 -10.66 -16.78
CA ASP A 568 30.97 -10.62 -16.35
C ASP A 568 31.79 -9.49 -17.00
N GLU A 569 31.27 -8.87 -18.06
CA GLU A 569 31.97 -7.84 -18.85
C GLU A 569 31.03 -6.68 -19.17
N PRO A 570 30.45 -6.00 -18.15
CA PRO A 570 29.35 -5.06 -18.36
C PRO A 570 29.78 -3.70 -18.95
N LEU A 571 31.07 -3.35 -18.90
CA LEU A 571 31.59 -2.00 -19.17
C LEU A 571 32.58 -1.93 -20.34
N GLU A 572 32.63 -2.94 -21.20
CA GLU A 572 33.51 -2.88 -22.38
C GLU A 572 33.00 -1.85 -23.38
N VAL A 573 33.86 -0.94 -23.86
CA VAL A 573 33.46 0.12 -24.81
C VAL A 573 33.56 -0.38 -26.24
N TYR A 574 32.50 -0.18 -27.03
CA TYR A 574 32.44 -0.53 -28.44
C TYR A 574 32.54 0.72 -29.32
N THR A 575 33.24 0.59 -30.46
CA THR A 575 33.29 1.63 -31.48
C THR A 575 32.16 1.40 -32.49
N PRO A 576 31.29 2.40 -32.74
CA PRO A 576 30.24 2.28 -33.75
C PRO A 576 30.77 2.50 -35.17
N SER A 577 30.17 1.77 -36.10
CA SER A 577 30.32 1.95 -37.54
C SER A 577 28.94 1.88 -38.20
N LEU A 578 28.63 2.88 -39.00
CA LEU A 578 27.31 3.07 -39.61
C LEU A 578 27.37 2.74 -41.10
N SER A 579 26.38 1.99 -41.57
CA SER A 579 26.09 1.75 -42.98
C SER A 579 24.57 1.77 -43.18
N PRO A 580 24.04 1.92 -44.41
CA PRO A 580 22.60 2.08 -44.61
C PRO A 580 21.78 0.97 -43.94
N ASN A 581 20.90 1.35 -43.00
CA ASN A 581 20.05 0.46 -42.20
C ASN A 581 20.79 -0.52 -41.27
N THR A 582 22.11 -0.37 -41.11
CA THR A 582 22.93 -1.29 -40.30
C THR A 582 23.92 -0.54 -39.41
N LEU A 583 23.88 -0.84 -38.11
CA LEU A 583 24.84 -0.42 -37.11
C LEU A 583 25.72 -1.60 -36.70
N ALA A 584 27.04 -1.43 -36.71
CA ALA A 584 27.97 -2.39 -36.15
C ALA A 584 28.78 -1.76 -35.01
N LEU A 585 28.71 -2.36 -33.82
CA LEU A 585 29.47 -2.05 -32.62
C LEU A 585 30.61 -3.07 -32.51
N THR A 586 31.86 -2.62 -32.49
CA THR A 586 33.04 -3.51 -32.39
C THR A 586 33.92 -3.13 -31.21
N ALA A 587 34.26 -4.09 -30.36
CA ALA A 587 35.14 -3.89 -29.22
C ALA A 587 36.58 -4.35 -29.50
N PRO A 588 37.58 -3.82 -28.76
CA PRO A 588 38.98 -4.23 -28.89
C PRO A 588 39.24 -5.72 -28.62
N SER A 589 38.39 -6.38 -27.82
CA SER A 589 38.46 -7.82 -27.57
C SER A 589 38.12 -8.69 -28.80
N GLY A 590 37.61 -8.08 -29.87
CA GLY A 590 37.09 -8.78 -31.05
C GLY A 590 35.62 -9.17 -30.94
N ARG A 591 34.93 -8.78 -29.85
CA ARG A 591 33.47 -8.88 -29.75
C ARG A 591 32.81 -7.88 -30.71
N GLN A 592 31.72 -8.30 -31.34
CA GLN A 592 30.98 -7.47 -32.29
C GLN A 592 29.47 -7.71 -32.15
N LEU A 593 28.68 -6.64 -32.15
CA LEU A 593 27.23 -6.66 -32.34
C LEU A 593 26.90 -5.91 -33.63
N THR A 594 26.25 -6.58 -34.56
CA THR A 594 25.69 -5.97 -35.77
C THR A 594 24.17 -5.99 -35.70
N VAL A 595 23.53 -4.87 -35.99
CA VAL A 595 22.08 -4.70 -35.99
C VAL A 595 21.65 -4.17 -37.34
N SER A 596 20.69 -4.84 -37.99
CA SER A 596 20.16 -4.44 -39.29
C SER A 596 18.64 -4.35 -39.28
N LEU A 597 18.09 -3.29 -39.86
CA LEU A 597 16.66 -3.10 -40.05
C LEU A 597 16.23 -3.53 -41.45
N ASN A 598 15.29 -4.47 -41.55
CA ASN A 598 14.72 -4.95 -42.81
C ASN A 598 13.19 -4.86 -42.77
N GLY A 599 12.64 -3.68 -43.06
CA GLY A 599 11.20 -3.44 -42.96
C GLY A 599 10.69 -3.63 -41.52
N THR A 600 9.85 -4.64 -41.31
CA THR A 600 9.30 -4.99 -39.99
C THR A 600 10.17 -5.96 -39.20
N GLU A 601 11.28 -6.44 -39.75
CA GLU A 601 12.21 -7.38 -39.11
C GLU A 601 13.48 -6.66 -38.65
N VAL A 602 14.01 -7.07 -37.49
CA VAL A 602 15.33 -6.67 -36.99
C VAL A 602 16.21 -7.90 -36.91
N VAL A 603 17.40 -7.82 -37.51
CA VAL A 603 18.41 -8.88 -37.45
C VAL A 603 19.56 -8.43 -36.57
N PHE A 604 19.90 -9.26 -35.59
CA PHE A 604 21.05 -9.08 -34.71
C PHE A 604 22.07 -10.18 -34.95
N THR A 605 23.34 -9.82 -35.12
CA THR A 605 24.45 -10.76 -35.22
C THR A 605 25.49 -10.44 -34.18
N LEU A 606 25.68 -11.34 -33.22
CA LEU A 606 26.74 -11.27 -32.22
C LEU A 606 27.88 -12.17 -32.64
N ARG A 607 29.11 -11.67 -32.48
CA ARG A 607 30.34 -12.43 -32.71
C ARG A 607 31.27 -12.27 -31.53
N ARG A 608 31.90 -13.36 -31.11
CA ARG A 608 33.00 -13.35 -30.13
C ARG A 608 33.93 -14.54 -30.34
N ALA A 609 35.11 -14.50 -29.73
CA ALA A 609 35.92 -15.69 -29.57
C ALA A 609 35.37 -16.56 -28.42
N GLY A 610 35.17 -17.86 -28.66
CA GLY A 610 34.72 -18.83 -27.66
C GLY A 610 33.21 -18.80 -27.37
N ASP A 611 32.85 -19.32 -26.19
CA ASP A 611 31.47 -19.33 -25.70
C ASP A 611 31.08 -17.96 -25.14
N GLY A 612 29.81 -17.62 -25.28
CA GLY A 612 29.23 -16.38 -24.80
C GLY A 612 27.90 -16.59 -24.10
N LEU A 613 27.60 -15.65 -23.21
CA LEU A 613 26.32 -15.52 -22.54
C LEU A 613 25.80 -14.11 -22.78
N THR A 614 24.50 -13.99 -23.01
CA THR A 614 23.87 -12.68 -23.16
C THR A 614 22.44 -12.68 -22.63
N ARG A 615 21.99 -11.54 -22.10
CA ARG A 615 20.68 -11.37 -21.47
C ARG A 615 19.78 -10.42 -22.22
N PHE A 616 18.47 -10.69 -22.16
CA PHE A 616 17.41 -9.85 -22.72
C PHE A 616 16.33 -9.61 -21.67
N PRO A 617 16.08 -8.36 -21.27
CA PRO A 617 14.92 -8.03 -20.46
C PRO A 617 13.71 -7.81 -21.38
N LEU A 618 12.81 -8.79 -21.41
CA LEU A 618 11.62 -8.80 -22.25
C LEU A 618 10.43 -8.24 -21.47
N ARG A 619 9.70 -7.31 -22.08
CA ARG A 619 8.41 -6.86 -21.56
C ARG A 619 7.34 -7.89 -21.89
N LEU A 620 6.52 -8.24 -20.91
CA LEU A 620 5.31 -9.04 -21.11
C LEU A 620 4.06 -8.15 -21.04
N ALA A 621 2.97 -8.64 -21.63
CA ALA A 621 1.65 -8.05 -21.41
C ALA A 621 1.26 -8.18 -19.92
N PRO A 622 0.57 -7.18 -19.33
CA PRO A 622 0.13 -7.28 -17.95
C PRO A 622 -0.72 -8.53 -17.65
N SER A 623 -1.53 -8.98 -18.60
CA SER A 623 -2.34 -10.19 -18.47
C SER A 623 -1.57 -11.50 -18.69
N ALA A 624 -0.30 -11.45 -19.10
CA ALA A 624 0.45 -12.65 -19.50
C ALA A 624 0.60 -13.65 -18.35
N CYS A 625 0.74 -13.18 -17.11
CA CYS A 625 0.88 -14.06 -15.95
C CYS A 625 -0.46 -14.64 -15.48
N MET A 626 -1.61 -14.04 -15.83
CA MET A 626 -2.91 -14.46 -15.27
C MET A 626 -3.46 -15.76 -15.86
N HIS A 627 -3.04 -16.09 -17.09
CA HIS A 627 -3.71 -17.11 -17.88
C HIS A 627 -2.82 -18.32 -18.22
N SER A 628 -1.55 -18.30 -17.82
CA SER A 628 -0.61 -19.37 -18.17
C SER A 628 0.57 -19.44 -17.21
N ALA A 629 1.03 -20.66 -16.92
CA ALA A 629 2.31 -20.91 -16.25
C ALA A 629 3.53 -20.54 -17.11
N SER A 630 3.33 -20.30 -18.42
CA SER A 630 4.36 -19.84 -19.34
C SER A 630 3.80 -18.75 -20.27
N PRO A 631 4.24 -17.48 -20.15
CA PRO A 631 3.81 -16.40 -21.04
C PRO A 631 4.41 -16.50 -22.46
N PHE A 632 5.04 -17.63 -22.77
CA PHE A 632 5.81 -17.88 -23.98
C PHE A 632 5.27 -19.07 -24.78
N GLN A 633 5.34 -18.97 -26.10
CA GLN A 633 5.30 -20.11 -27.01
C GLN A 633 6.73 -20.41 -27.48
N ALA A 634 7.36 -21.41 -26.87
CA ALA A 634 8.71 -21.82 -27.20
C ALA A 634 8.70 -23.03 -28.16
N GLN A 635 9.48 -22.94 -29.24
CA GLN A 635 9.82 -24.05 -30.14
C GLN A 635 11.34 -24.29 -30.11
N ALA A 636 11.87 -25.20 -30.93
CA ALA A 636 13.31 -25.48 -30.93
C ALA A 636 14.17 -24.23 -31.25
N THR A 637 13.68 -23.37 -32.15
CA THR A 637 14.42 -22.22 -32.71
C THR A 637 13.66 -20.89 -32.64
N SER A 638 12.42 -20.86 -32.14
CA SER A 638 11.60 -19.64 -32.06
C SER A 638 10.94 -19.48 -30.69
N LEU A 639 10.96 -18.25 -30.16
CA LEU A 639 10.30 -17.88 -28.91
C LEU A 639 9.33 -16.76 -29.21
N SER A 640 8.05 -16.96 -28.91
CA SER A 640 7.03 -15.93 -29.10
C SER A 640 6.42 -15.49 -27.76
N TRP A 641 6.14 -14.20 -27.62
CA TRP A 641 5.50 -13.63 -26.43
C TRP A 641 4.59 -12.45 -26.78
N ILE A 642 3.67 -12.16 -25.88
CA ILE A 642 2.69 -11.08 -26.03
C ILE A 642 3.16 -9.89 -25.20
N VAL A 643 3.20 -8.70 -25.80
CA VAL A 643 3.52 -7.43 -25.11
C VAL A 643 2.28 -6.58 -24.81
N SER A 644 1.21 -6.79 -25.58
CA SER A 644 -0.09 -6.15 -25.40
C SER A 644 -1.21 -7.04 -25.95
N PRO A 645 -2.49 -6.79 -25.62
CA PRO A 645 -3.61 -7.56 -26.17
C PRO A 645 -3.67 -7.62 -27.71
N THR A 646 -2.98 -6.71 -28.39
CA THR A 646 -3.01 -6.57 -29.85
C THR A 646 -1.67 -6.85 -30.54
N GLN A 647 -0.58 -7.06 -29.80
CA GLN A 647 0.76 -7.23 -30.38
C GLN A 647 1.55 -8.32 -29.68
N ALA A 648 2.15 -9.19 -30.49
CA ALA A 648 3.08 -10.22 -30.08
C ALA A 648 4.35 -10.14 -30.95
N PHE A 649 5.42 -10.75 -30.46
CA PHE A 649 6.72 -10.81 -31.14
C PHE A 649 7.23 -12.23 -31.16
N THR A 650 8.01 -12.54 -32.18
CA THR A 650 8.74 -13.79 -32.30
C THR A 650 10.23 -13.47 -32.46
N LEU A 651 11.05 -14.11 -31.64
CA LEU A 651 12.50 -14.12 -31.75
C LEU A 651 12.93 -15.49 -32.29
N THR A 652 13.52 -15.54 -33.48
CA THR A 652 14.11 -16.78 -34.04
C THR A 652 15.63 -16.75 -33.98
N ARG A 653 16.26 -17.92 -33.86
CA ARG A 653 17.73 -18.07 -33.74
C ARG A 653 18.34 -19.06 -34.72
N SER A 654 19.62 -18.89 -35.01
CA SER A 654 20.42 -19.81 -35.83
C SER A 654 20.90 -21.06 -35.06
N THR A 655 21.57 -20.90 -33.90
CA THR A 655 22.05 -22.01 -33.03
C THR A 655 22.34 -21.50 -31.60
N ALA A 656 21.58 -21.92 -30.58
CA ALA A 656 21.88 -21.59 -29.17
C ALA A 656 21.12 -22.52 -28.19
N GLN A 657 21.53 -22.53 -26.92
CA GLN A 657 20.65 -22.91 -25.81
C GLN A 657 20.08 -21.64 -25.18
N TRP A 658 18.82 -21.69 -24.77
CA TRP A 658 18.22 -20.61 -24.00
C TRP A 658 17.69 -21.12 -22.67
N SER A 659 17.63 -20.22 -21.71
CA SER A 659 16.79 -20.34 -20.54
C SER A 659 16.06 -19.03 -20.37
N PHE A 660 14.84 -19.08 -19.85
CA PHE A 660 14.10 -17.87 -19.52
C PHE A 660 13.54 -17.99 -18.12
N SER A 661 13.45 -16.85 -17.45
CA SER A 661 12.87 -16.70 -16.12
C SER A 661 11.85 -15.59 -16.18
N THR A 662 10.73 -15.74 -15.48
CA THR A 662 9.59 -14.83 -15.60
C THR A 662 9.05 -14.44 -14.24
N SER A 663 8.55 -13.23 -14.11
CA SER A 663 7.79 -12.84 -12.92
C SER A 663 6.57 -13.76 -12.67
N CYS A 664 6.12 -14.50 -13.68
CA CYS A 664 5.04 -15.49 -13.55
C CYS A 664 5.50 -16.84 -12.94
N ASP A 665 6.80 -17.11 -12.79
CA ASP A 665 7.33 -18.41 -12.33
C ASP A 665 6.84 -18.77 -10.91
N SER A 666 6.40 -17.77 -10.14
CA SER A 666 5.87 -17.94 -8.79
C SER A 666 4.36 -18.26 -8.72
N ALA A 667 3.68 -18.40 -9.87
CA ALA A 667 2.21 -18.55 -9.93
C ALA A 667 1.66 -19.68 -9.07
N ALA A 668 2.30 -20.84 -9.09
CA ALA A 668 1.82 -22.04 -8.42
C ALA A 668 1.67 -21.87 -6.90
N TYR A 669 2.31 -20.87 -6.30
CA TYR A 669 2.33 -20.71 -4.87
C TYR A 669 2.15 -19.28 -4.35
N LEU A 670 1.95 -18.29 -5.21
CA LEU A 670 1.54 -16.95 -4.76
C LEU A 670 0.16 -16.96 -4.08
N SER A 671 -0.67 -17.98 -4.34
CA SER A 671 -1.91 -18.25 -3.61
C SER A 671 -1.71 -18.87 -2.23
N GLN A 672 -0.49 -19.32 -1.91
CA GLN A 672 -0.14 -19.92 -0.62
C GLN A 672 0.49 -18.88 0.31
N PRO A 673 0.46 -19.11 1.63
CA PRO A 673 1.19 -18.27 2.57
C PRO A 673 2.71 -18.30 2.30
N GLU A 674 3.44 -17.21 2.58
CA GLU A 674 4.90 -17.18 2.45
C GLU A 674 5.55 -18.31 3.28
N ASP A 675 6.50 -19.02 2.66
CA ASP A 675 7.34 -20.03 3.26
C ASP A 675 8.81 -19.59 3.14
N PRO A 676 9.44 -19.09 4.22
CA PRO A 676 10.83 -18.65 4.22
C PRO A 676 11.84 -19.75 3.91
N SER A 677 11.46 -21.03 4.05
CA SER A 677 12.35 -22.18 3.81
C SER A 677 12.30 -22.69 2.37
N ARG A 678 11.42 -22.12 1.53
CA ARG A 678 11.26 -22.53 0.15
C ARG A 678 12.36 -21.95 -0.74
N GLU A 679 12.87 -22.79 -1.64
CA GLU A 679 13.69 -22.31 -2.75
C GLU A 679 12.83 -21.55 -3.76
N ASN A 680 13.20 -20.30 -4.02
CA ASN A 680 12.49 -19.45 -4.96
C ASN A 680 13.03 -19.62 -6.39
N PRO A 681 12.17 -19.69 -7.42
CA PRO A 681 12.57 -19.70 -8.81
C PRO A 681 13.27 -18.38 -9.17
N PRO A 682 14.11 -18.36 -10.22
CA PRO A 682 14.87 -17.17 -10.60
C PRO A 682 13.97 -15.94 -10.87
N GLY A 683 12.77 -16.17 -11.43
CA GLY A 683 11.80 -15.12 -11.72
C GLY A 683 11.11 -14.48 -10.51
N HIS A 684 11.27 -15.04 -9.30
CA HIS A 684 10.60 -14.56 -8.07
C HIS A 684 10.94 -13.12 -7.69
N TYR A 685 12.11 -12.63 -8.14
CA TYR A 685 12.59 -11.28 -7.87
C TYR A 685 12.60 -10.37 -9.09
N LEU A 686 12.05 -10.83 -10.22
CA LEU A 686 11.87 -9.99 -11.39
C LEU A 686 10.65 -9.08 -11.20
N PRO A 687 10.71 -7.81 -11.62
CA PRO A 687 9.55 -6.95 -11.56
C PRO A 687 8.40 -7.45 -12.42
N PHE A 688 7.15 -7.24 -12.00
CA PHE A 688 6.02 -7.46 -12.89
C PHE A 688 5.93 -6.36 -13.96
N PRO A 689 5.61 -6.67 -15.24
CA PRO A 689 5.57 -7.96 -15.91
C PRO A 689 6.80 -8.21 -16.79
N LEU A 690 7.97 -8.43 -16.18
CA LEU A 690 9.20 -8.73 -16.90
C LEU A 690 9.49 -10.23 -16.99
N ALA A 691 10.20 -10.58 -18.05
CA ALA A 691 10.94 -11.82 -18.19
C ALA A 691 12.39 -11.53 -18.59
N VAL A 692 13.27 -12.46 -18.27
CA VAL A 692 14.68 -12.44 -18.67
C VAL A 692 14.95 -13.66 -19.51
N LEU A 693 15.51 -13.46 -20.69
CA LEU A 693 15.99 -14.51 -21.57
C LEU A 693 17.52 -14.51 -21.55
N ASP A 694 18.11 -15.62 -21.12
CA ASP A 694 19.53 -15.90 -21.19
C ASP A 694 19.80 -16.75 -22.44
N ILE A 695 20.78 -16.35 -23.26
CA ILE A 695 21.17 -17.07 -24.47
C ILE A 695 22.66 -17.41 -24.37
N GLY A 696 22.97 -18.71 -24.32
CA GLY A 696 24.31 -19.25 -24.45
C GLY A 696 24.61 -19.57 -25.91
N TYR A 697 25.74 -19.09 -26.43
CA TYR A 697 26.12 -19.25 -27.84
C TYR A 697 27.62 -19.49 -28.01
N THR A 698 28.01 -20.13 -29.11
CA THR A 698 29.42 -20.39 -29.43
C THR A 698 29.79 -19.64 -30.70
N GLN A 699 30.79 -18.76 -30.60
CA GLN A 699 31.33 -17.91 -31.67
C GLN A 699 30.35 -16.89 -32.27
N ILE A 700 29.23 -17.34 -32.85
CA ILE A 700 28.26 -16.51 -33.56
C ILE A 700 26.84 -16.81 -33.08
N LEU A 701 26.07 -15.76 -32.85
CA LEU A 701 24.64 -15.83 -32.59
C LEU A 701 23.92 -14.91 -33.57
N GLU A 702 22.98 -15.45 -34.33
CA GLU A 702 22.10 -14.68 -35.21
C GLU A 702 20.67 -14.77 -34.68
N LEU A 703 20.04 -13.62 -34.49
CA LEU A 703 18.69 -13.48 -33.97
C LEU A 703 17.85 -12.63 -34.92
N HIS A 704 16.61 -13.04 -35.14
CA HIS A 704 15.63 -12.28 -35.91
C HIS A 704 14.44 -11.98 -35.03
N LEU A 705 14.13 -10.70 -34.88
CA LEU A 705 12.98 -10.21 -34.14
C LEU A 705 11.95 -9.66 -35.12
N ALA A 706 10.74 -10.21 -35.09
CA ALA A 706 9.65 -9.79 -35.95
C ALA A 706 8.31 -9.74 -35.19
N PRO A 707 7.38 -8.85 -35.58
CA PRO A 707 6.01 -8.89 -35.07
C PRO A 707 5.33 -10.20 -35.49
N SER A 708 4.44 -10.70 -34.62
CA SER A 708 3.64 -11.90 -34.86
C SER A 708 2.19 -11.69 -34.39
N SER A 709 1.30 -12.60 -34.80
CA SER A 709 -0.09 -12.54 -34.35
C SER A 709 -0.19 -12.93 -32.86
N PRO A 710 -0.98 -12.20 -32.05
CA PRO A 710 -1.31 -12.64 -30.70
C PRO A 710 -1.94 -14.02 -30.75
N PHE A 711 -1.47 -14.94 -29.92
CA PHE A 711 -1.99 -16.30 -29.85
C PHE A 711 -3.18 -16.38 -28.88
N THR A 712 -4.21 -17.13 -29.30
CA THR A 712 -5.57 -17.11 -28.73
C THR A 712 -5.71 -17.82 -27.38
N ASP A 713 -4.74 -18.61 -26.95
CA ASP A 713 -4.83 -19.40 -25.70
C ASP A 713 -4.80 -18.54 -24.42
N LEU A 714 -4.51 -17.24 -24.53
CA LEU A 714 -4.40 -16.31 -23.39
C LEU A 714 -5.61 -15.38 -23.19
N PHE A 715 -6.64 -15.39 -24.06
CA PHE A 715 -7.69 -14.34 -24.07
C PHE A 715 -9.14 -14.83 -23.90
N TYR A 716 -9.38 -16.14 -23.71
CA TYR A 716 -10.73 -16.72 -23.74
C TYR A 716 -11.24 -17.22 -22.38
N TYR A 717 -11.23 -16.40 -21.33
CA TYR A 717 -12.14 -16.54 -20.18
C TYR A 717 -12.40 -15.16 -19.59
N GLN A 718 -13.39 -14.45 -20.16
CA GLN A 718 -14.01 -13.27 -19.54
C GLN A 718 -15.22 -13.70 -18.71
#